data_AF-A0A2A2W964-F1
#
_entry.id   AF-A0A2A2W964-F1
#
_cell.length_a   1.000
_cell.length_b   1.000
_cell.length_c   1.000
_cell.angle_alpha   90.00
_cell.angle_beta   90.00
_cell.angle_gamma   90.00
#
_symmetry.space_group_name_H-M   'P 1'
#
loop_
_entity.id
_entity.type
_entity.pdbx_description
1 polymer ?
#
loop_
_entity_poly.entity_id
_entity_poly.type
_entity_poly.pdbx_seq_one_letter_code
_entity_poly.pdbx_strand_id
1 'polypeptide(L)'
;MQAKSIVLVASITVILTLRPAPAKAQQTLPQSWSHPSDRDSWRDSWQSPQRSAHPAAWNPESFYQLRRIAPAPVRDTQAPQSVDQLRKTLRIAARDKHDPPATNDRLSGGGDDLLGDDLLGDDLQDDLPDGSSADPLAGLGPIQNRDATGPRDPHEDLWTEDCYPSAESCRACHPVQYEQWRASGHAYATVSPMFNRFEQAMTELTEGTVGSFCNRCHSPVQTQLKIPRSTSVLDAPPVVREGVTCIACHRVNEHYWRSNGDRRIVPGDIHAPVYGGRGGAGVGEAIANADALKLKLSPHDTGPGQAIHLQGRFFKPLTNSDVCVSCHQVAVHPGIWLEVVHAQYRSGPAAKRGVSCQDCHMGAVPGKPHGYQSDFVAHLGDKPFGEKRKQSNHMFWGPGFSIAHPGIFPHHPKAKQYTPRQWLAFDYRAGWGTDAFENAVTAAMPFPEPWDTVDDRRDGRKIIDANLAKLAEKRAGSIATMEGGLKIEGPHFEHEPTAGRRLKFSYTVCNISEGHNLPTGSLGAQPQLWLNVALIDPDGCRVWESGYLDRNGDLADMHSVDVATHRVRRDKDLFNLQTKFLINNVRGTDREAALPLNFSLDQLVFLRPGAVPVSVLNHPPLIRMEAHSIAPLDSRTARYSIPAHVMTKKGPYRLSVRMRNRTEPIYFMRQINSTPDMIHRMLENTLDLHPSSHTFWVR
;
A
#
# COMPACT_ATOMS: atom_id res chain seq x y z
N MET A 1 6.45 -10.66 72.78
CA MET A 1 7.59 -10.30 73.66
C MET A 1 8.86 -10.78 72.99
N GLN A 2 9.83 -9.86 72.83
CA GLN A 2 11.25 -10.00 72.44
C GLN A 2 11.55 -10.66 71.06
N ALA A 3 11.88 -9.97 69.97
CA ALA A 3 12.88 -8.94 69.63
C ALA A 3 14.32 -9.45 69.36
N LYS A 4 14.67 -9.34 68.07
CA LYS A 4 15.97 -9.01 67.43
C LYS A 4 17.17 -9.97 67.55
N SER A 5 17.70 -10.35 66.38
CA SER A 5 19.05 -9.92 65.96
C SER A 5 19.25 -10.04 64.44
N ILE A 6 20.00 -9.07 63.93
CA ILE A 6 20.32 -8.72 62.55
C ILE A 6 21.47 -9.61 62.03
N VAL A 7 21.45 -10.00 60.75
CA VAL A 7 22.66 -10.48 60.05
C VAL A 7 22.81 -9.74 58.72
N LEU A 8 23.93 -9.03 58.64
CA LEU A 8 24.55 -8.39 57.48
C LEU A 8 25.19 -9.49 56.61
N VAL A 9 25.00 -9.48 55.28
CA VAL A 9 25.93 -10.18 54.37
C VAL A 9 26.24 -9.30 53.17
N ALA A 10 27.53 -9.06 53.02
CA ALA A 10 28.17 -8.20 52.04
C ALA A 10 28.40 -8.89 50.68
N SER A 11 28.53 -8.04 49.67
CA SER A 11 28.89 -8.29 48.28
C SER A 11 30.16 -9.13 48.11
N ILE A 12 30.14 -10.06 47.15
CA ILE A 12 31.33 -10.74 46.62
C ILE A 12 31.52 -10.35 45.15
N THR A 13 32.59 -9.59 44.91
CA THR A 13 33.16 -9.30 43.59
C THR A 13 34.20 -10.37 43.29
N VAL A 14 34.10 -11.06 42.14
CA VAL A 14 35.15 -11.94 41.61
C VAL A 14 35.75 -11.30 40.36
N ILE A 15 37.02 -10.91 40.49
CA ILE A 15 37.89 -10.48 39.39
C ILE A 15 38.59 -11.72 38.85
N LEU A 16 38.48 -11.98 37.55
CA LEU A 16 39.31 -12.96 36.83
C LEU A 16 39.89 -12.29 35.59
N THR A 17 41.17 -11.97 35.69
CA THR A 17 42.03 -11.45 34.62
C THR A 17 42.58 -12.61 33.79
N LEU A 18 42.39 -12.58 32.47
CA LEU A 18 43.18 -13.37 31.52
C LEU A 18 43.58 -12.52 30.31
N ARG A 19 44.89 -12.51 30.04
CA ARG A 19 45.60 -11.81 28.96
C ARG A 19 45.36 -12.50 27.60
N PRO A 20 45.40 -11.77 26.47
CA PRO A 20 45.42 -12.38 25.14
C PRO A 20 46.85 -12.71 24.70
N ALA A 21 47.04 -13.89 24.12
CA ALA A 21 48.23 -14.26 23.34
C ALA A 21 47.87 -14.34 21.84
N PRO A 22 48.80 -14.01 20.92
CA PRO A 22 48.48 -13.72 19.52
C PRO A 22 48.57 -14.97 18.62
N ALA A 23 47.59 -15.17 17.74
CA ALA A 23 47.69 -16.14 16.65
C ALA A 23 47.96 -15.40 15.33
N LYS A 24 49.14 -15.67 14.78
CA LYS A 24 49.64 -15.19 13.47
C LYS A 24 48.81 -15.82 12.35
N ALA A 25 48.20 -15.00 11.49
CA ALA A 25 47.69 -15.43 10.19
C ALA A 25 48.79 -15.21 9.15
N GLN A 26 49.28 -16.30 8.56
CA GLN A 26 50.21 -16.30 7.44
C GLN A 26 49.47 -15.85 6.17
N GLN A 27 49.92 -14.73 5.62
CA GLN A 27 49.64 -14.31 4.26
C GLN A 27 50.48 -15.15 3.30
N THR A 28 49.85 -15.75 2.29
CA THR A 28 50.50 -16.19 1.06
C THR A 28 49.78 -15.55 -0.11
N LEU A 29 50.38 -14.48 -0.63
CA LEU A 29 50.15 -13.97 -1.99
C LEU A 29 50.84 -14.90 -2.99
N PRO A 30 50.32 -14.98 -4.21
CA PRO A 30 51.17 -14.69 -5.36
C PRO A 30 50.61 -13.54 -6.19
N GLN A 31 51.43 -12.50 -6.38
CA GLN A 31 51.39 -11.64 -7.57
C GLN A 31 51.77 -12.52 -8.78
N SER A 32 51.18 -12.35 -9.96
CA SER A 32 51.53 -11.27 -10.89
C SER A 32 50.82 -11.46 -12.25
N TRP A 33 50.86 -10.40 -13.07
CA TRP A 33 50.51 -10.29 -14.50
C TRP A 33 49.00 -10.14 -14.79
N SER A 34 48.51 -9.18 -15.59
CA SER A 34 49.09 -8.08 -16.37
C SER A 34 47.90 -7.24 -16.89
N HIS A 35 48.06 -5.92 -17.00
CA HIS A 35 47.10 -5.06 -17.70
C HIS A 35 46.94 -5.51 -19.17
N PRO A 36 45.74 -5.31 -19.75
CA PRO A 36 45.68 -4.83 -21.13
C PRO A 36 44.84 -3.55 -21.21
N SER A 37 45.53 -2.48 -21.60
CA SER A 37 45.02 -1.57 -22.61
C SER A 37 44.55 -2.37 -23.83
N ASP A 38 43.32 -2.18 -24.26
CA ASP A 38 43.05 -1.68 -25.62
C ASP A 38 41.54 -1.52 -25.83
N ARG A 39 41.19 -0.30 -26.24
CA ARG A 39 39.95 0.02 -26.93
C ARG A 39 40.03 -0.58 -28.33
N ASP A 40 38.86 -0.80 -28.91
CA ASP A 40 38.63 -1.17 -30.32
C ASP A 40 38.72 -2.66 -30.66
N SER A 41 37.58 -3.35 -30.59
CA SER A 41 37.24 -4.47 -31.49
C SER A 41 35.85 -5.07 -31.22
N TRP A 42 34.79 -4.26 -31.16
CA TRP A 42 33.41 -4.77 -31.33
C TRP A 42 32.54 -3.72 -32.04
N ARG A 43 32.89 -3.43 -33.29
CA ARG A 43 31.97 -2.90 -34.30
C ARG A 43 31.97 -3.90 -35.45
N ASP A 44 30.80 -4.04 -36.06
CA ASP A 44 30.51 -4.83 -37.27
C ASP A 44 30.11 -6.30 -37.03
N SER A 45 28.83 -6.47 -36.67
CA SER A 45 27.96 -7.54 -37.22
C SER A 45 26.53 -7.40 -36.68
N TRP A 46 25.82 -6.35 -37.12
CA TRP A 46 24.36 -6.30 -37.03
C TRP A 46 23.80 -5.84 -38.38
N GLN A 47 23.79 -6.76 -39.35
CA GLN A 47 22.96 -6.63 -40.53
C GLN A 47 21.53 -7.05 -40.17
N SER A 48 20.60 -6.12 -40.35
CA SER A 48 19.17 -6.30 -40.14
C SER A 48 18.57 -7.12 -41.28
N PRO A 49 17.78 -8.18 -41.04
CA PRO A 49 16.88 -8.70 -42.05
C PRO A 49 15.55 -7.95 -42.01
N GLN A 50 15.10 -7.59 -43.20
CA GLN A 50 13.88 -6.87 -43.53
C GLN A 50 12.62 -7.51 -42.91
N ARG A 51 11.74 -6.65 -42.37
CA ARG A 51 10.38 -6.99 -41.97
C ARG A 51 9.50 -7.19 -43.20
N SER A 52 8.93 -8.38 -43.35
CA SER A 52 7.70 -8.60 -44.12
C SER A 52 6.89 -9.74 -43.50
N ALA A 53 5.77 -9.37 -42.85
CA ALA A 53 4.52 -10.12 -42.71
C ALA A 53 3.74 -9.57 -41.50
N HIS A 54 2.54 -9.06 -41.75
CA HIS A 54 1.61 -8.55 -40.76
C HIS A 54 1.17 -9.64 -39.76
N PRO A 55 1.24 -9.44 -38.43
CA PRO A 55 0.50 -10.25 -37.49
C PRO A 55 -0.94 -9.71 -37.39
N ALA A 56 -1.91 -10.60 -37.63
CA ALA A 56 -3.32 -10.33 -37.43
C ALA A 56 -3.57 -9.79 -36.01
N ALA A 57 -4.38 -8.73 -35.94
CA ALA A 57 -4.74 -8.05 -34.71
C ALA A 57 -5.27 -9.03 -33.64
N TRP A 58 -4.63 -9.01 -32.48
CA TRP A 58 -5.10 -9.67 -31.27
C TRP A 58 -6.44 -9.05 -30.84
N ASN A 59 -7.49 -9.87 -30.78
CA ASN A 59 -8.84 -9.46 -30.39
C ASN A 59 -9.11 -9.86 -28.91
N PRO A 60 -9.16 -8.89 -27.98
CA PRO A 60 -9.37 -9.14 -26.54
C PRO A 60 -10.75 -9.72 -26.18
N GLU A 61 -11.74 -9.66 -27.07
CA GLU A 61 -13.11 -10.20 -26.84
C GLU A 61 -13.18 -11.74 -26.86
N SER A 62 -12.20 -12.40 -27.50
CA SER A 62 -12.23 -13.85 -27.74
C SER A 62 -12.01 -14.71 -26.47
N PHE A 63 -11.58 -14.11 -25.36
CA PHE A 63 -11.35 -14.82 -24.09
C PHE A 63 -12.57 -14.79 -23.13
N TYR A 64 -13.57 -13.93 -23.39
CA TYR A 64 -14.67 -13.67 -22.45
C TYR A 64 -15.95 -14.50 -22.67
N GLN A 65 -15.98 -15.41 -23.64
CA GLN A 65 -17.15 -16.27 -23.85
C GLN A 65 -17.14 -17.53 -22.97
N LEU A 66 -17.23 -17.35 -21.65
CA LEU A 66 -17.85 -18.34 -20.77
C LEU A 66 -19.32 -17.94 -20.59
N ARG A 67 -20.20 -18.83 -21.05
CA ARG A 67 -21.65 -18.69 -21.15
C ARG A 67 -22.29 -17.92 -19.99
N ARG A 68 -23.05 -16.88 -20.33
CA ARG A 68 -24.11 -16.29 -19.52
C ARG A 68 -25.06 -17.40 -19.06
N ILE A 69 -24.97 -17.81 -17.79
CA ILE A 69 -26.06 -18.52 -17.12
C ILE A 69 -27.02 -17.42 -16.66
N ALA A 70 -28.26 -17.47 -17.16
CA ALA A 70 -29.31 -16.57 -16.74
C ALA A 70 -29.44 -16.56 -15.20
N PRO A 71 -29.65 -15.39 -14.56
CA PRO A 71 -29.86 -15.35 -13.13
C PRO A 71 -31.11 -16.17 -12.79
N ALA A 72 -30.96 -17.09 -11.82
CA ALA A 72 -32.12 -17.75 -11.22
C ALA A 72 -33.02 -16.67 -10.56
N PRO A 73 -34.35 -16.84 -10.58
CA PRO A 73 -35.26 -15.87 -9.99
C PRO A 73 -34.94 -15.69 -8.50
N VAL A 74 -34.78 -14.42 -8.10
CA VAL A 74 -34.56 -13.98 -6.72
C VAL A 74 -35.72 -14.51 -5.87
N ARG A 75 -35.43 -15.46 -4.98
CA ARG A 75 -36.31 -15.70 -3.83
C ARG A 75 -36.02 -14.60 -2.81
N ASP A 76 -37.10 -14.00 -2.33
CA ASP A 76 -37.15 -12.92 -1.35
C ASP A 76 -36.27 -13.24 -0.13
N THR A 77 -35.02 -12.76 -0.13
CA THR A 77 -34.13 -12.85 1.03
C THR A 77 -34.24 -11.55 1.80
N GLN A 78 -34.82 -11.61 2.99
CA GLN A 78 -34.86 -10.48 3.92
C GLN A 78 -33.48 -9.84 4.06
N ALA A 79 -33.45 -8.50 4.07
CA ALA A 79 -32.25 -7.72 4.27
C ALA A 79 -31.48 -8.17 5.53
N PRO A 80 -30.14 -8.18 5.51
CA PRO A 80 -29.35 -8.55 6.68
C PRO A 80 -29.65 -7.61 7.85
N GLN A 81 -29.90 -8.20 9.02
CA GLN A 81 -30.19 -7.46 10.24
C GLN A 81 -29.01 -6.57 10.63
N SER A 82 -29.32 -5.33 11.05
CA SER A 82 -28.34 -4.41 11.64
C SER A 82 -27.72 -4.98 12.93
N VAL A 83 -26.54 -4.49 13.30
CA VAL A 83 -25.83 -4.90 14.54
C VAL A 83 -26.70 -4.70 15.79
N ASP A 84 -27.55 -3.66 15.80
CA ASP A 84 -28.50 -3.42 16.90
C ASP A 84 -29.66 -4.41 16.92
N GLN A 85 -30.11 -4.89 15.75
CA GLN A 85 -31.11 -5.96 15.68
C GLN A 85 -30.52 -7.28 16.20
N LEU A 86 -29.29 -7.63 15.84
CA LEU A 86 -28.60 -8.82 16.36
C LEU A 86 -28.39 -8.77 17.89
N ARG A 87 -28.08 -7.60 18.45
CA ARG A 87 -27.97 -7.38 19.90
C ARG A 87 -29.31 -7.58 20.63
N LYS A 88 -30.43 -7.19 20.02
CA LYS A 88 -31.78 -7.45 20.56
C LYS A 88 -32.13 -8.94 20.54
N THR A 89 -31.83 -9.64 19.46
CA THR A 89 -32.12 -11.09 19.33
C THR A 89 -31.30 -11.92 20.33
N LEU A 90 -30.06 -11.53 20.61
CA LEU A 90 -29.21 -12.18 21.61
C LEU A 90 -29.66 -11.92 23.06
N ARG A 91 -30.24 -10.75 23.35
CA ARG A 91 -30.82 -10.45 24.67
C ARG A 91 -32.13 -11.20 24.94
N ILE A 92 -32.92 -11.49 23.90
CA ILE A 92 -34.16 -12.28 24.02
C ILE A 92 -33.81 -13.77 24.21
N ALA A 93 -32.81 -14.29 23.48
CA ALA A 93 -32.35 -15.68 23.61
C ALA A 93 -31.73 -16.02 24.98
N ALA A 94 -31.25 -15.01 25.72
CA ALA A 94 -30.69 -15.17 27.06
C ALA A 94 -31.75 -15.24 28.19
N ARG A 95 -33.04 -14.97 27.88
CA ARG A 95 -34.14 -15.08 28.85
C ARG A 95 -34.83 -16.45 28.86
N ASP A 96 -34.67 -17.26 27.81
CA ASP A 96 -35.44 -18.51 27.62
C ASP A 96 -34.75 -19.79 28.12
N LYS A 97 -33.69 -19.68 28.93
CA LYS A 97 -33.05 -20.86 29.54
C LYS A 97 -32.63 -20.60 30.98
N HIS A 98 -33.58 -20.74 31.90
CA HIS A 98 -33.43 -21.45 33.18
C HIS A 98 -34.69 -21.29 34.04
N ASP A 99 -35.53 -22.33 34.05
CA ASP A 99 -36.47 -22.59 35.16
C ASP A 99 -36.08 -23.92 35.81
N PRO A 100 -35.84 -23.96 37.13
CA PRO A 100 -36.13 -25.11 37.97
C PRO A 100 -37.30 -24.81 38.93
N PRO A 101 -37.95 -25.85 39.50
CA PRO A 101 -39.36 -25.79 39.85
C PRO A 101 -39.66 -25.13 41.19
N ALA A 102 -40.92 -24.70 41.28
CA ALA A 102 -41.60 -24.04 42.39
C ALA A 102 -41.30 -24.61 43.78
N THR A 103 -41.00 -23.71 44.71
CA THR A 103 -41.52 -23.79 46.09
C THR A 103 -41.96 -22.40 46.55
N ASN A 104 -42.96 -22.45 47.42
CA ASN A 104 -43.90 -21.43 47.83
C ASN A 104 -43.29 -20.55 48.94
N ASP A 105 -43.27 -19.23 48.78
CA ASP A 105 -43.72 -18.33 49.86
C ASP A 105 -43.83 -16.87 49.38
N ARG A 106 -45.03 -16.32 49.55
CA ARG A 106 -45.31 -14.88 49.50
C ARG A 106 -45.10 -14.34 50.90
N LEU A 107 -44.16 -13.41 51.12
CA LEU A 107 -44.33 -12.35 52.12
C LEU A 107 -43.55 -11.09 51.72
N SER A 108 -44.22 -9.98 52.00
CA SER A 108 -44.04 -8.56 51.69
C SER A 108 -42.91 -7.81 52.41
N GLY A 109 -42.42 -6.73 51.77
CA GLY A 109 -42.11 -5.44 52.42
C GLY A 109 -40.67 -5.18 52.91
N GLY A 110 -40.22 -3.94 52.72
CA GLY A 110 -39.10 -3.32 53.47
C GLY A 110 -37.94 -2.86 52.60
N GLY A 111 -37.70 -1.55 52.54
CA GLY A 111 -36.47 -0.97 52.01
C GLY A 111 -35.31 -1.13 52.99
N ASP A 112 -34.09 -0.84 52.53
CA ASP A 112 -33.20 0.06 53.27
C ASP A 112 -32.00 0.50 52.42
N ASP A 113 -31.66 1.74 52.71
CA ASP A 113 -30.69 2.65 52.15
C ASP A 113 -29.30 2.33 52.70
N LEU A 114 -28.33 2.10 51.82
CA LEU A 114 -26.91 2.01 52.20
C LEU A 114 -26.09 2.59 51.06
N LEU A 115 -25.68 3.85 51.22
CA LEU A 115 -24.29 4.30 51.14
C LEU A 115 -24.28 5.81 51.36
N GLY A 116 -23.83 6.22 52.55
CA GLY A 116 -23.83 7.60 53.02
C GLY A 116 -22.82 8.50 52.33
N ASP A 117 -23.24 9.75 52.21
CA ASP A 117 -22.39 10.95 52.13
C ASP A 117 -21.34 10.93 53.24
N ASP A 118 -20.10 11.27 52.88
CA ASP A 118 -19.28 12.30 53.55
C ASP A 118 -17.81 12.14 53.10
N LEU A 119 -17.47 12.63 51.89
CA LEU A 119 -16.07 12.62 51.45
C LEU A 119 -15.69 13.60 50.33
N LEU A 120 -16.35 14.76 50.21
CA LEU A 120 -15.79 15.87 49.42
C LEU A 120 -16.05 17.19 50.14
N GLY A 121 -14.94 17.76 50.62
CA GLY A 121 -14.90 19.02 51.37
C GLY A 121 -15.42 20.20 50.56
N ASP A 122 -16.19 20.98 51.29
CA ASP A 122 -16.77 22.27 50.97
C ASP A 122 -15.65 23.32 51.04
N ASP A 123 -14.99 23.60 49.92
CA ASP A 123 -14.15 24.78 49.72
C ASP A 123 -13.90 24.94 48.22
N LEU A 124 -14.18 26.16 47.70
CA LEU A 124 -14.14 26.62 46.30
C LEU A 124 -15.51 26.77 45.63
N GLN A 125 -16.39 27.53 46.29
CA GLN A 125 -17.53 28.17 45.65
C GLN A 125 -17.38 29.69 45.79
N ASP A 126 -16.65 30.30 44.86
CA ASP A 126 -16.81 31.70 44.47
C ASP A 126 -16.07 31.93 43.13
N ASP A 127 -16.70 32.70 42.25
CA ASP A 127 -16.28 33.14 40.90
C ASP A 127 -16.52 32.20 39.69
N LEU A 128 -17.79 32.04 39.29
CA LEU A 128 -18.14 31.82 37.88
C LEU A 128 -19.41 32.60 37.47
N PRO A 129 -19.36 33.44 36.42
CA PRO A 129 -20.55 34.07 35.86
C PRO A 129 -21.35 33.08 35.00
N ASP A 130 -22.65 33.33 35.02
CA ASP A 130 -23.77 32.57 34.45
C ASP A 130 -23.60 32.12 32.98
N GLY A 131 -24.06 30.90 32.69
CA GLY A 131 -24.52 30.52 31.34
C GLY A 131 -23.60 29.68 30.44
N SER A 132 -23.35 28.41 30.77
CA SER A 132 -23.56 27.26 29.86
C SER A 132 -23.09 25.97 30.53
N SER A 133 -24.01 25.06 30.83
CA SER A 133 -23.67 23.68 31.19
C SER A 133 -23.24 22.92 29.94
N ALA A 134 -22.00 23.12 29.51
CA ALA A 134 -21.38 22.26 28.50
C ALA A 134 -20.79 21.05 29.23
N ASP A 135 -21.38 19.88 29.03
CA ASP A 135 -20.80 18.60 29.43
C ASP A 135 -19.39 18.48 28.80
N PRO A 136 -18.32 18.37 29.61
CA PRO A 136 -16.95 18.27 29.09
C PRO A 136 -16.69 16.99 28.27
N LEU A 137 -17.65 16.05 28.21
CA LEU A 137 -17.59 14.82 27.43
C LEU A 137 -18.45 14.85 26.15
N ALA A 138 -19.19 15.94 25.89
CA ALA A 138 -20.10 16.06 24.74
C ALA A 138 -19.40 15.96 23.36
N GLY A 139 -18.06 16.05 23.32
CA GLY A 139 -17.25 15.93 22.09
C GLY A 139 -16.64 14.54 21.83
N LEU A 140 -16.90 13.53 22.66
CA LEU A 140 -16.24 12.21 22.58
C LEU A 140 -17.12 11.07 22.02
N GLY A 141 -18.30 11.38 21.50
CA GLY A 141 -19.17 10.43 20.79
C GLY A 141 -19.02 10.47 19.26
N PRO A 142 -19.46 9.44 18.52
CA PRO A 142 -19.54 9.50 17.07
C PRO A 142 -20.43 10.68 16.66
N ILE A 143 -19.85 11.65 15.97
CA ILE A 143 -20.52 12.85 15.48
C ILE A 143 -21.74 12.40 14.65
N GLN A 144 -22.95 12.79 15.07
CA GLN A 144 -24.14 12.65 14.23
C GLN A 144 -23.89 13.38 12.92
N ASN A 145 -24.20 12.72 11.79
CA ASN A 145 -24.08 13.27 10.43
C ASN A 145 -24.46 14.76 10.41
N ARG A 146 -23.46 15.64 10.40
CA ARG A 146 -23.65 16.98 9.85
C ARG A 146 -23.90 16.75 8.37
N ASP A 147 -25.06 17.18 7.90
CA ASP A 147 -25.38 17.17 6.48
C ASP A 147 -24.18 17.71 5.68
N ALA A 148 -23.72 16.92 4.71
CA ALA A 148 -22.59 17.24 3.84
C ALA A 148 -22.90 18.35 2.82
N THR A 149 -23.83 19.25 3.16
CA THR A 149 -24.36 20.33 2.32
C THR A 149 -24.01 21.72 2.86
N GLY A 150 -23.20 21.81 3.92
CA GLY A 150 -22.67 23.10 4.37
C GLY A 150 -21.65 23.67 3.37
N PRO A 151 -21.70 24.97 3.04
CA PRO A 151 -20.69 25.60 2.20
C PRO A 151 -19.31 25.43 2.87
N ARG A 152 -18.37 24.88 2.09
CA ARG A 152 -16.94 24.73 2.44
C ARG A 152 -16.41 26.07 2.95
N ASP A 153 -15.80 26.11 4.12
CA ASP A 153 -15.28 27.36 4.68
C ASP A 153 -14.12 27.84 3.80
N PRO A 154 -14.27 28.95 3.06
CA PRO A 154 -13.19 29.46 2.21
C PRO A 154 -11.95 29.87 3.04
N HIS A 155 -12.12 30.13 4.35
CA HIS A 155 -11.01 30.44 5.25
C HIS A 155 -10.18 29.19 5.58
N GLU A 156 -10.77 27.99 5.59
CA GLU A 156 -10.03 26.75 5.83
C GLU A 156 -9.11 26.44 4.66
N ASP A 157 -9.61 26.53 3.42
CA ASP A 157 -8.78 26.29 2.23
C ASP A 157 -7.64 27.33 2.14
N LEU A 158 -7.92 28.62 2.41
CA LEU A 158 -6.90 29.67 2.50
C LEU A 158 -5.86 29.39 3.59
N TRP A 159 -6.31 29.04 4.79
CA TRP A 159 -5.43 28.70 5.91
C TRP A 159 -4.52 27.50 5.59
N THR A 160 -5.07 26.47 4.94
CA THR A 160 -4.26 25.31 4.54
C THR A 160 -3.23 25.66 3.47
N GLU A 161 -3.55 26.52 2.50
CA GLU A 161 -2.60 26.96 1.48
C GLU A 161 -1.50 27.87 2.06
N ASP A 162 -1.85 28.71 3.04
CA ASP A 162 -0.92 29.61 3.75
C ASP A 162 0.07 28.84 4.64
N CYS A 163 -0.28 27.65 5.11
CA CYS A 163 0.59 26.83 5.96
C CYS A 163 1.24 25.65 5.20
N TYR A 164 0.55 25.10 4.22
CA TYR A 164 0.88 23.85 3.54
C TYR A 164 0.35 23.88 2.09
N PRO A 165 1.10 24.51 1.17
CA PRO A 165 0.64 24.67 -0.21
C PRO A 165 0.45 23.32 -0.92
N SER A 166 -0.59 23.24 -1.74
CA SER A 166 -0.86 22.11 -2.65
C SER A 166 0.29 21.85 -3.62
N ALA A 167 0.43 20.59 -4.05
CA ALA A 167 1.30 20.23 -5.17
C ALA A 167 0.97 20.98 -6.47
N GLU A 168 -0.27 21.45 -6.66
CA GLU A 168 -0.65 22.31 -7.80
C GLU A 168 0.15 23.63 -7.82
N SER A 169 0.41 24.20 -6.65
CA SER A 169 1.23 25.42 -6.52
C SER A 169 2.67 25.14 -6.95
N CYS A 170 3.19 23.94 -6.65
CA CYS A 170 4.50 23.50 -7.14
C CYS A 170 4.51 23.21 -8.65
N ARG A 171 3.42 22.67 -9.21
CA ARG A 171 3.30 22.28 -10.63
C ARG A 171 3.58 23.44 -11.58
N ALA A 172 3.22 24.66 -11.19
CA ALA A 172 3.44 25.84 -12.02
C ALA A 172 4.91 26.03 -12.43
N CYS A 173 5.86 25.72 -11.53
CA CYS A 173 7.30 25.72 -11.83
C CYS A 173 7.83 24.32 -12.17
N HIS A 174 7.25 23.26 -11.59
CA HIS A 174 7.79 21.91 -11.64
C HIS A 174 6.82 20.91 -12.32
N PRO A 175 6.44 21.14 -13.59
CA PRO A 175 5.40 20.35 -14.26
C PRO A 175 5.84 18.89 -14.46
N VAL A 176 7.13 18.65 -14.73
CA VAL A 176 7.65 17.29 -14.97
C VAL A 176 7.56 16.43 -13.70
N GLN A 177 7.96 16.97 -12.56
CA GLN A 177 7.94 16.28 -11.28
C GLN A 177 6.49 16.04 -10.82
N TYR A 178 5.61 17.03 -11.01
CA TYR A 178 4.18 16.87 -10.73
C TYR A 178 3.57 15.75 -11.57
N GLU A 179 3.83 15.72 -12.89
CA GLU A 179 3.26 14.70 -13.79
C GLU A 179 3.77 13.28 -13.49
N GLN A 180 4.97 13.14 -12.94
CA GLN A 180 5.46 11.86 -12.42
C GLN A 180 4.79 11.50 -11.09
N TRP A 181 4.70 12.46 -10.16
CA TRP A 181 4.17 12.26 -8.82
C TRP A 181 2.68 11.98 -8.78
N ARG A 182 1.85 12.67 -9.57
CA ARG A 182 0.37 12.61 -9.50
C ARG A 182 -0.24 11.22 -9.67
N ALA A 183 0.50 10.27 -10.25
CA ALA A 183 0.10 8.89 -10.47
C ALA A 183 0.91 7.87 -9.64
N SER A 184 1.81 8.36 -8.78
CA SER A 184 2.66 7.55 -7.90
C SER A 184 1.87 6.95 -6.74
N GLY A 185 2.47 5.93 -6.09
CA GLY A 185 1.92 5.38 -4.84
C GLY A 185 1.88 6.40 -3.69
N HIS A 186 2.76 7.41 -3.72
CA HIS A 186 2.79 8.50 -2.74
C HIS A 186 1.59 9.43 -2.88
N ALA A 187 1.27 9.85 -4.10
CA ALA A 187 0.08 10.66 -4.39
C ALA A 187 -1.24 9.91 -4.13
N TYR A 188 -1.22 8.58 -4.28
CA TYR A 188 -2.36 7.69 -4.06
C TYR A 188 -2.63 7.40 -2.58
N ALA A 189 -1.65 7.63 -1.70
CA ALA A 189 -1.58 7.02 -0.36
C ALA A 189 -2.83 7.25 0.51
N THR A 190 -3.38 8.47 0.50
CA THR A 190 -4.60 8.82 1.28
C THR A 190 -5.88 8.52 0.50
N VAL A 191 -5.91 8.69 -0.82
CA VAL A 191 -7.11 8.48 -1.66
C VAL A 191 -7.36 7.02 -2.03
N SER A 192 -6.49 6.10 -1.59
CA SER A 192 -6.68 4.67 -1.76
C SER A 192 -7.94 4.17 -1.02
N PRO A 193 -8.93 3.59 -1.71
CA PRO A 193 -10.10 3.02 -1.06
C PRO A 193 -9.74 1.87 -0.13
N MET A 194 -8.71 1.08 -0.47
CA MET A 194 -8.20 0.03 0.40
C MET A 194 -7.63 0.57 1.70
N PHE A 195 -6.85 1.65 1.63
CA PHE A 195 -6.29 2.29 2.81
C PHE A 195 -7.42 2.77 3.75
N ASN A 196 -8.39 3.52 3.21
CA ASN A 196 -9.49 4.06 4.01
C ASN A 196 -10.32 2.94 4.65
N ARG A 197 -10.65 1.88 3.89
CA ARG A 197 -11.41 0.76 4.45
C ARG A 197 -10.62 -0.03 5.50
N PHE A 198 -9.32 -0.21 5.28
CA PHE A 198 -8.47 -0.93 6.23
C PHE A 198 -8.25 -0.12 7.52
N GLU A 199 -7.98 1.19 7.42
CA GLU A 199 -7.83 2.06 8.60
C GLU A 199 -9.11 2.10 9.43
N GLN A 200 -10.28 2.19 8.79
CA GLN A 200 -11.58 2.11 9.46
C GLN A 200 -11.74 0.78 10.20
N ALA A 201 -11.50 -0.35 9.52
CA ALA A 201 -11.61 -1.67 10.13
C ALA A 201 -10.64 -1.84 11.31
N MET A 202 -9.41 -1.33 11.22
CA MET A 202 -8.46 -1.36 12.32
C MET A 202 -8.89 -0.47 13.48
N THR A 203 -9.44 0.71 13.21
CA THR A 203 -10.00 1.60 14.24
C THR A 203 -11.17 0.94 14.95
N GLU A 204 -12.12 0.35 14.22
CA GLU A 204 -13.27 -0.38 14.75
C GLU A 204 -12.83 -1.58 15.62
N LEU A 205 -11.94 -2.42 15.09
CA LEU A 205 -11.50 -3.65 15.78
C LEU A 205 -10.61 -3.38 17.01
N THR A 206 -10.04 -2.17 17.13
CA THR A 206 -9.12 -1.81 18.21
C THR A 206 -9.67 -0.74 19.14
N GLU A 207 -10.96 -0.39 19.01
CA GLU A 207 -11.62 0.68 19.76
C GLU A 207 -10.80 1.98 19.73
N GLY A 208 -10.25 2.29 18.56
CA GLY A 208 -9.44 3.49 18.31
C GLY A 208 -8.01 3.48 18.87
N THR A 209 -7.56 2.41 19.53
CA THR A 209 -6.21 2.37 20.15
C THR A 209 -5.06 2.36 19.15
N VAL A 210 -5.31 2.05 17.87
CA VAL A 210 -4.35 2.27 16.78
C VAL A 210 -3.97 3.75 16.60
N GLY A 211 -4.82 4.68 17.04
CA GLY A 211 -4.57 6.12 17.04
C GLY A 211 -4.24 6.69 15.66
N SER A 212 -3.28 7.62 15.58
CA SER A 212 -2.87 8.27 14.33
C SER A 212 -1.84 7.51 13.51
N PHE A 213 -1.53 6.26 13.88
CA PHE A 213 -0.43 5.49 13.28
C PHE A 213 -0.49 5.43 11.75
N CYS A 214 -1.65 5.12 11.19
CA CYS A 214 -1.85 4.99 9.73
C CYS A 214 -1.57 6.31 8.98
N ASN A 215 -2.10 7.43 9.50
CA ASN A 215 -2.06 8.72 8.82
C ASN A 215 -0.68 9.36 8.83
N ARG A 216 0.21 8.98 9.77
CA ARG A 216 1.59 9.49 9.82
C ARG A 216 2.37 9.24 8.53
N CYS A 217 2.15 8.09 7.89
CA CYS A 217 2.79 7.75 6.61
C CYS A 217 1.89 8.04 5.41
N HIS A 218 0.58 7.79 5.51
CA HIS A 218 -0.32 7.88 4.36
C HIS A 218 -0.84 9.28 4.08
N SER A 219 -1.03 10.09 5.12
CA SER A 219 -1.56 11.47 5.06
C SER A 219 -0.80 12.40 6.02
N PRO A 220 0.51 12.58 5.82
CA PRO A 220 1.35 13.30 6.79
C PRO A 220 0.91 14.76 6.99
N VAL A 221 0.32 15.41 5.99
CA VAL A 221 -0.20 16.79 6.15
C VAL A 221 -1.46 16.82 7.02
N GLN A 222 -2.32 15.80 6.95
CA GLN A 222 -3.50 15.68 7.81
C GLN A 222 -3.12 15.69 9.30
N THR A 223 -2.03 15.01 9.65
CA THR A 223 -1.55 14.96 11.05
C THR A 223 -1.02 16.32 11.51
N GLN A 224 -0.35 17.08 10.64
CA GLN A 224 0.14 18.42 10.98
C GLN A 224 -1.00 19.43 11.16
N LEU A 225 -2.01 19.36 10.29
CA LEU A 225 -3.22 20.19 10.37
C LEU A 225 -4.14 19.79 11.53
N LYS A 226 -3.85 18.68 12.22
CA LYS A 226 -4.67 18.12 13.30
C LYS A 226 -6.12 17.83 12.85
N ILE A 227 -6.31 17.57 11.56
CA ILE A 227 -7.62 17.20 11.02
C ILE A 227 -8.01 15.83 11.58
N PRO A 228 -9.21 15.68 12.17
CA PRO A 228 -9.65 14.41 12.73
C PRO A 228 -9.58 13.28 11.70
N ARG A 229 -9.22 12.08 12.15
CA ARG A 229 -9.13 10.88 11.29
C ARG A 229 -10.48 10.45 10.75
N SER A 230 -11.54 10.72 11.49
CA SER A 230 -12.93 10.48 11.09
C SER A 230 -13.39 11.36 9.93
N THR A 231 -12.64 12.42 9.60
CA THR A 231 -12.94 13.28 8.45
C THR A 231 -12.82 12.47 7.17
N SER A 232 -13.85 12.53 6.32
CA SER A 232 -13.79 11.86 5.03
C SER A 232 -12.69 12.47 4.16
N VAL A 233 -11.89 11.63 3.52
CA VAL A 233 -10.93 12.08 2.50
C VAL A 233 -11.62 12.86 1.38
N LEU A 234 -12.89 12.60 1.10
CA LEU A 234 -13.65 13.29 0.04
C LEU A 234 -13.92 14.76 0.38
N ASP A 235 -14.03 15.08 1.67
CA ASP A 235 -14.33 16.42 2.16
C ASP A 235 -13.05 17.15 2.59
N ALA A 236 -11.92 16.44 2.67
CA ALA A 236 -10.65 16.99 3.11
C ALA A 236 -10.08 18.07 2.15
N PRO A 237 -9.25 18.99 2.67
CA PRO A 237 -8.51 19.96 1.87
C PRO A 237 -7.68 19.28 0.75
N PRO A 238 -7.44 19.97 -0.39
CA PRO A 238 -6.69 19.39 -1.50
C PRO A 238 -5.34 18.79 -1.07
N VAL A 239 -4.56 19.53 -0.27
CA VAL A 239 -3.24 19.09 0.22
C VAL A 239 -3.29 17.79 1.05
N VAL A 240 -4.42 17.48 1.69
CA VAL A 240 -4.62 16.21 2.41
C VAL A 240 -4.95 15.08 1.43
N ARG A 241 -5.78 15.34 0.41
CA ARG A 241 -6.12 14.37 -0.65
C ARG A 241 -4.91 13.98 -1.49
N GLU A 242 -3.90 14.83 -1.55
CA GLU A 242 -2.63 14.57 -2.22
C GLU A 242 -1.76 13.50 -1.54
N GLY A 243 -2.12 13.04 -0.34
CA GLY A 243 -1.37 12.01 0.39
C GLY A 243 0.05 12.46 0.74
N VAL A 244 1.05 11.71 0.27
CA VAL A 244 2.46 12.11 0.43
C VAL A 244 2.82 13.10 -0.68
N THR A 245 2.43 14.35 -0.46
CA THR A 245 2.64 15.50 -1.37
C THR A 245 4.10 16.02 -1.37
N CYS A 246 4.40 17.01 -2.21
CA CYS A 246 5.73 17.61 -2.37
C CYS A 246 6.32 18.08 -1.03
N ILE A 247 5.55 18.84 -0.25
CA ILE A 247 5.99 19.39 1.03
C ILE A 247 6.21 18.32 2.10
N ALA A 248 5.59 17.15 1.97
CA ALA A 248 5.78 16.04 2.91
C ALA A 248 7.22 15.50 2.93
N CYS A 249 7.99 15.77 1.86
CA CYS A 249 9.41 15.46 1.75
C CYS A 249 10.27 16.74 1.73
N HIS A 250 9.82 17.78 1.01
CA HIS A 250 10.61 18.97 0.74
C HIS A 250 10.44 20.10 1.77
N ARG A 251 9.62 19.90 2.81
CA ARG A 251 9.54 20.79 3.99
C ARG A 251 9.85 20.07 5.29
N VAL A 252 10.74 19.09 5.21
CA VAL A 252 11.35 18.45 6.38
C VAL A 252 12.76 19.00 6.54
N ASN A 253 13.09 19.52 7.72
CA ASN A 253 14.38 20.14 8.01
C ASN A 253 15.22 19.39 9.05
N GLU A 254 14.67 18.31 9.61
CA GLU A 254 15.29 17.47 10.62
C GLU A 254 15.47 16.03 10.10
N HIS A 255 16.56 15.38 10.52
CA HIS A 255 16.83 14.01 10.15
C HIS A 255 16.06 13.04 11.06
N TYR A 256 14.94 12.53 10.58
CA TYR A 256 14.17 11.48 11.25
C TYR A 256 14.66 10.10 10.83
N TRP A 257 14.97 9.24 11.81
CA TRP A 257 15.32 7.85 11.56
C TRP A 257 14.07 6.96 11.56
N ARG A 258 14.11 5.80 12.23
CA ARG A 258 12.96 4.92 12.42
C ARG A 258 11.94 5.57 13.37
N SER A 259 11.02 6.35 12.82
CA SER A 259 10.04 7.13 13.58
C SER A 259 8.58 6.68 13.40
N ASN A 260 8.33 5.57 12.69
CA ASN A 260 6.98 5.09 12.39
C ASN A 260 6.09 6.19 11.76
N GLY A 261 6.66 6.92 10.80
CA GLY A 261 6.04 8.03 10.09
C GLY A 261 6.00 9.35 10.85
N ASP A 262 6.33 9.38 12.14
CA ASP A 262 6.27 10.61 12.92
C ASP A 262 7.41 11.56 12.50
N ARG A 263 7.04 12.70 11.92
CA ARG A 263 7.96 13.74 11.46
C ARG A 263 7.25 15.07 11.36
N ARG A 264 7.98 16.16 11.61
CA ARG A 264 7.48 17.52 11.44
C ARG A 264 7.60 17.96 9.99
N ILE A 265 6.52 18.52 9.44
CA ILE A 265 6.56 19.31 8.21
C ILE A 265 6.57 20.79 8.62
N VAL A 266 7.59 21.53 8.21
CA VAL A 266 7.74 22.95 8.49
C VAL A 266 6.58 23.71 7.82
N PRO A 267 5.73 24.42 8.59
CA PRO A 267 4.65 25.22 8.03
C PRO A 267 5.18 26.46 7.32
N GLY A 268 4.44 26.93 6.32
CA GLY A 268 4.65 28.20 5.62
C GLY A 268 3.87 28.27 4.30
N ASP A 269 3.81 29.45 3.72
CA ASP A 269 3.15 29.69 2.43
C ASP A 269 4.08 29.27 1.27
N ILE A 270 3.71 29.56 0.01
CA ILE A 270 4.55 29.28 -1.15
C ILE A 270 5.93 29.97 -1.12
N HIS A 271 6.09 31.07 -0.38
CA HIS A 271 7.34 31.83 -0.27
C HIS A 271 8.32 31.24 0.76
N ALA A 272 7.84 30.36 1.65
CA ALA A 272 8.67 29.68 2.64
C ALA A 272 9.78 28.80 2.01
N PRO A 273 10.93 28.60 2.70
CA PRO A 273 12.03 27.80 2.19
C PRO A 273 11.66 26.35 1.84
N VAL A 274 12.24 25.84 0.76
CA VAL A 274 12.08 24.45 0.31
C VAL A 274 13.43 23.73 0.38
N TYR A 275 13.42 22.48 0.83
CA TYR A 275 14.61 21.67 1.05
C TYR A 275 14.84 20.70 -0.11
N GLY A 276 16.10 20.53 -0.53
CA GLY A 276 16.46 19.67 -1.65
C GLY A 276 17.83 19.02 -1.46
N GLY A 277 18.16 18.06 -2.34
CA GLY A 277 19.48 17.43 -2.35
C GLY A 277 20.62 18.33 -2.85
N ARG A 278 20.34 19.61 -3.15
CA ARG A 278 21.29 20.64 -3.58
C ARG A 278 20.92 21.99 -2.95
N GLY A 279 21.84 22.96 -2.99
CA GLY A 279 21.58 24.33 -2.53
C GLY A 279 20.65 25.12 -3.46
N GLY A 280 20.25 26.32 -3.02
CA GLY A 280 19.28 27.19 -3.70
C GLY A 280 19.85 28.18 -4.72
N ALA A 281 21.01 27.91 -5.34
CA ALA A 281 21.63 28.86 -6.27
C ALA A 281 20.70 29.27 -7.42
N GLY A 282 19.99 28.32 -8.03
CA GLY A 282 19.01 28.64 -9.10
C GLY A 282 17.81 29.44 -8.62
N VAL A 283 17.41 29.30 -7.34
CA VAL A 283 16.36 30.14 -6.74
C VAL A 283 16.87 31.57 -6.59
N GLY A 284 18.12 31.74 -6.11
CA GLY A 284 18.77 33.04 -6.02
C GLY A 284 18.88 33.75 -7.38
N GLU A 285 19.22 33.00 -8.43
CA GLU A 285 19.26 33.52 -9.81
C GLU A 285 17.87 33.95 -10.31
N ALA A 286 16.83 33.16 -10.04
CA ALA A 286 15.46 33.50 -10.40
C ALA A 286 15.00 34.78 -9.70
N ILE A 287 15.25 34.91 -8.41
CA ILE A 287 14.90 36.08 -7.60
C ILE A 287 15.66 37.33 -8.07
N ALA A 288 16.94 37.20 -8.39
CA ALA A 288 17.74 38.32 -8.93
C ALA A 288 17.18 38.86 -10.26
N ASN A 289 16.41 38.05 -11.00
CA ASN A 289 15.77 38.40 -12.27
C ASN A 289 14.24 38.44 -12.16
N ALA A 290 13.69 38.67 -10.96
CA ALA A 290 12.26 38.53 -10.69
C ALA A 290 11.37 39.36 -11.62
N ASP A 291 11.75 40.61 -11.92
CA ASP A 291 10.96 41.50 -12.79
C ASP A 291 10.87 40.95 -14.23
N ALA A 292 12.02 40.51 -14.78
CA ALA A 292 12.08 39.95 -16.13
C ALA A 292 11.34 38.61 -16.23
N LEU A 293 11.35 37.83 -15.16
CA LEU A 293 10.70 36.53 -15.05
C LEU A 293 9.25 36.61 -14.55
N LYS A 294 8.76 37.81 -14.23
CA LYS A 294 7.43 38.07 -13.65
C LYS A 294 7.16 37.21 -12.42
N LEU A 295 8.09 37.19 -11.47
CA LEU A 295 7.98 36.43 -10.23
C LEU A 295 7.40 37.30 -9.11
N LYS A 296 6.57 36.69 -8.27
CA LYS A 296 6.08 37.30 -7.02
C LYS A 296 6.94 36.83 -5.86
N LEU A 297 7.50 37.78 -5.12
CA LEU A 297 8.40 37.55 -4.00
C LEU A 297 7.69 37.73 -2.65
N SER A 298 6.50 38.31 -2.64
CA SER A 298 5.70 38.54 -1.45
C SER A 298 4.24 38.18 -1.68
N PRO A 299 3.50 37.72 -0.64
CA PRO A 299 2.05 37.57 -0.70
C PRO A 299 1.32 38.87 -1.08
N HIS A 300 1.93 40.02 -0.82
CA HIS A 300 1.36 41.34 -1.12
C HIS A 300 1.54 41.77 -2.59
N ASP A 301 2.24 40.99 -3.41
CA ASP A 301 2.46 41.30 -4.82
C ASP A 301 1.18 41.05 -5.64
N THR A 302 0.41 42.12 -5.87
CA THR A 302 -0.87 42.08 -6.59
C THR A 302 -0.73 42.08 -8.12
N GLY A 303 0.45 42.39 -8.65
CA GLY A 303 0.73 42.39 -10.09
C GLY A 303 0.60 41.00 -10.75
N PRO A 304 0.56 40.91 -12.09
CA PRO A 304 0.57 39.64 -12.80
C PRO A 304 1.93 38.96 -12.64
N GLY A 305 1.95 37.69 -12.25
CA GLY A 305 3.20 36.96 -12.05
C GLY A 305 2.99 35.63 -11.33
N GLN A 306 4.08 34.86 -11.24
CA GLN A 306 4.11 33.54 -10.63
C GLN A 306 4.80 33.59 -9.28
N ALA A 307 4.14 33.09 -8.23
CA ALA A 307 4.74 33.02 -6.90
C ALA A 307 5.87 31.99 -6.83
N ILE A 308 6.90 32.30 -6.04
CA ILE A 308 8.09 31.47 -5.88
C ILE A 308 8.50 31.36 -4.41
N HIS A 309 9.03 30.19 -4.04
CA HIS A 309 9.71 30.01 -2.76
C HIS A 309 11.01 30.82 -2.71
N LEU A 310 11.25 31.53 -1.61
CA LEU A 310 12.35 32.50 -1.53
C LEU A 310 13.72 31.87 -1.32
N GLN A 311 13.76 30.60 -0.91
CA GLN A 311 15.01 29.89 -0.67
C GLN A 311 14.92 28.42 -1.08
N GLY A 312 16.02 27.91 -1.64
CA GLY A 312 16.31 26.48 -1.71
C GLY A 312 17.40 26.13 -0.70
N ARG A 313 17.15 25.15 0.18
CA ARG A 313 18.10 24.74 1.23
C ARG A 313 18.58 23.32 1.00
N PHE A 314 19.88 23.10 1.15
CA PHE A 314 20.44 21.76 1.09
C PHE A 314 19.98 20.94 2.30
N PHE A 315 19.51 19.73 2.06
CA PHE A 315 19.12 18.77 3.09
C PHE A 315 19.68 17.39 2.77
N LYS A 316 20.66 16.98 3.56
CA LYS A 316 21.44 15.76 3.32
C LYS A 316 20.59 14.49 3.20
N PRO A 317 19.54 14.24 4.02
CA PRO A 317 18.73 13.03 3.89
C PRO A 317 18.04 12.87 2.52
N LEU A 318 17.78 13.95 1.78
CA LEU A 318 17.24 13.85 0.40
C LEU A 318 18.25 13.31 -0.62
N THR A 319 19.53 13.15 -0.24
CA THR A 319 20.59 12.63 -1.11
C THR A 319 20.87 11.14 -0.91
N ASN A 320 20.27 10.49 0.08
CA ASN A 320 20.52 9.10 0.45
C ASN A 320 19.25 8.40 0.97
N SER A 321 19.32 7.10 1.26
CA SER A 321 18.15 6.31 1.67
C SER A 321 17.49 6.76 2.99
N ASP A 322 18.09 7.68 3.72
CA ASP A 322 17.67 8.07 5.06
C ASP A 322 16.28 8.74 5.05
N VAL A 323 15.96 9.53 4.01
CA VAL A 323 14.64 10.18 3.88
C VAL A 323 13.48 9.18 3.82
N CYS A 324 13.73 7.96 3.34
CA CYS A 324 12.71 6.93 3.18
C CYS A 324 12.40 6.20 4.50
N VAL A 325 13.33 6.21 5.47
CA VAL A 325 13.32 5.32 6.64
C VAL A 325 12.11 5.55 7.54
N SER A 326 11.69 6.81 7.69
CA SER A 326 10.54 7.14 8.55
C SER A 326 9.27 6.39 8.14
N CYS A 327 9.03 6.17 6.84
CA CYS A 327 7.84 5.48 6.32
C CYS A 327 8.10 4.04 5.86
N HIS A 328 9.33 3.68 5.48
CA HIS A 328 9.70 2.36 4.95
C HIS A 328 10.49 1.49 5.96
N GLN A 329 10.37 1.82 7.25
CA GLN A 329 10.80 1.00 8.37
C GLN A 329 9.87 1.24 9.57
N VAL A 330 8.77 0.47 9.64
CA VAL A 330 7.68 0.74 10.57
C VAL A 330 7.32 -0.50 11.38
N ALA A 331 7.21 -0.30 12.69
CA ALA A 331 6.66 -1.29 13.61
C ALA A 331 5.40 -0.73 14.28
N VAL A 332 4.27 -1.41 14.12
CA VAL A 332 3.03 -1.07 14.84
C VAL A 332 3.09 -1.64 16.24
N HIS A 333 2.43 -1.00 17.19
CA HIS A 333 2.20 -1.60 18.50
C HIS A 333 1.40 -2.91 18.38
N PRO A 334 1.76 -3.97 19.13
CA PRO A 334 2.70 -4.00 20.27
C PRO A 334 4.20 -4.08 19.93
N GLY A 335 4.58 -4.07 18.65
CA GLY A 335 5.96 -4.14 18.17
C GLY A 335 6.11 -5.01 16.93
N ILE A 336 5.04 -5.19 16.16
CA ILE A 336 5.01 -6.01 14.95
C ILE A 336 5.62 -5.21 13.82
N TRP A 337 6.66 -5.75 13.20
CA TRP A 337 7.37 -5.11 12.10
C TRP A 337 6.58 -5.29 10.79
N LEU A 338 5.69 -4.35 10.50
CA LEU A 338 4.81 -4.40 9.32
C LEU A 338 5.55 -4.09 8.02
N GLU A 339 6.46 -3.11 8.09
CA GLU A 339 7.24 -2.61 6.98
C GLU A 339 8.73 -2.61 7.36
N VAL A 340 9.54 -3.35 6.60
CA VAL A 340 10.93 -3.70 6.93
C VAL A 340 11.90 -3.53 5.77
N VAL A 341 11.45 -2.89 4.68
CA VAL A 341 12.24 -2.71 3.46
C VAL A 341 13.62 -2.14 3.77
N HIS A 342 13.70 -1.10 4.61
CA HIS A 342 14.98 -0.46 4.89
C HIS A 342 15.97 -1.40 5.60
N ALA A 343 15.54 -2.20 6.57
CA ALA A 343 16.39 -3.19 7.23
C ALA A 343 16.88 -4.25 6.23
N GLN A 344 16.00 -4.76 5.37
CA GLN A 344 16.38 -5.70 4.30
C GLN A 344 17.41 -5.08 3.36
N TYR A 345 17.19 -3.84 2.93
CA TYR A 345 18.12 -3.07 2.11
C TYR A 345 19.48 -2.89 2.76
N ARG A 346 19.52 -2.47 4.04
CA ARG A 346 20.78 -2.26 4.77
C ARG A 346 21.59 -3.55 4.91
N SER A 347 20.92 -4.71 4.97
CA SER A 347 21.58 -6.02 4.97
C SER A 347 21.98 -6.50 3.56
N GLY A 348 21.39 -5.94 2.51
CA GLY A 348 21.57 -6.35 1.12
C GLY A 348 22.86 -5.87 0.45
N PRO A 349 23.26 -6.48 -0.69
CA PRO A 349 24.45 -6.09 -1.43
C PRO A 349 24.43 -4.64 -1.96
N ALA A 350 23.26 -4.10 -2.32
CA ALA A 350 23.13 -2.73 -2.83
C ALA A 350 23.61 -1.68 -1.82
N ALA A 351 23.21 -1.80 -0.55
CA ALA A 351 23.66 -0.89 0.50
C ALA A 351 25.18 -0.94 0.69
N LYS A 352 25.79 -2.13 0.63
CA LYS A 352 27.25 -2.31 0.78
C LYS A 352 28.03 -1.62 -0.34
N ARG A 353 27.45 -1.48 -1.54
CA ARG A 353 28.04 -0.75 -2.67
C ARG A 353 27.66 0.73 -2.73
N GLY A 354 26.92 1.23 -1.75
CA GLY A 354 26.49 2.64 -1.71
C GLY A 354 25.34 2.97 -2.68
N VAL A 355 24.68 1.99 -3.28
CA VAL A 355 23.48 2.21 -4.10
C VAL A 355 22.33 2.56 -3.18
N SER A 356 21.73 3.74 -3.36
CA SER A 356 20.63 4.26 -2.53
C SER A 356 19.27 3.78 -3.02
N CYS A 357 18.23 3.96 -2.19
CA CYS A 357 16.84 3.72 -2.59
C CYS A 357 16.48 4.56 -3.83
N GLN A 358 16.94 5.80 -3.88
CA GLN A 358 16.67 6.71 -5.00
C GLN A 358 17.26 6.24 -6.32
N ASP A 359 18.40 5.55 -6.30
CA ASP A 359 19.04 5.08 -7.54
C ASP A 359 18.18 4.07 -8.30
N CYS A 360 17.43 3.23 -7.59
CA CYS A 360 16.50 2.26 -8.19
C CYS A 360 15.07 2.78 -8.31
N HIS A 361 14.56 3.49 -7.29
CA HIS A 361 13.14 3.88 -7.21
C HIS A 361 12.85 5.27 -7.79
N MET A 362 13.87 6.11 -7.95
CA MET A 362 13.77 7.44 -8.56
C MET A 362 14.72 7.60 -9.74
N GLY A 363 15.29 6.49 -10.23
CA GLY A 363 16.18 6.46 -11.39
C GLY A 363 15.42 6.53 -12.71
N ALA A 364 16.18 6.56 -13.81
CA ALA A 364 15.62 6.58 -15.17
C ALA A 364 15.01 5.23 -15.58
N VAL A 365 15.50 4.12 -15.01
CA VAL A 365 15.06 2.76 -15.32
C VAL A 365 14.33 2.18 -14.12
N PRO A 366 13.07 1.70 -14.27
CA PRO A 366 12.31 1.14 -13.17
C PRO A 366 13.05 0.01 -12.42
N GLY A 367 13.28 0.20 -11.12
CA GLY A 367 13.85 -0.80 -10.23
C GLY A 367 15.35 -1.07 -10.40
N LYS A 368 16.06 -0.34 -11.27
CA LYS A 368 17.49 -0.58 -11.54
C LYS A 368 18.34 0.68 -11.36
N PRO A 369 19.56 0.56 -10.80
CA PRO A 369 20.45 1.71 -10.55
C PRO A 369 21.20 2.14 -11.82
N HIS A 370 20.51 2.33 -12.94
CA HIS A 370 21.08 2.72 -14.24
C HIS A 370 21.14 4.24 -14.44
N GLY A 371 21.33 4.98 -13.35
CA GLY A 371 21.43 6.44 -13.39
C GLY A 371 20.08 7.15 -13.55
N TYR A 372 20.16 8.41 -13.99
CA TYR A 372 19.07 9.36 -13.98
C TYR A 372 18.97 10.09 -15.32
N GLN A 373 17.78 10.61 -15.61
CA GLN A 373 17.63 11.57 -16.71
C GLN A 373 18.32 12.89 -16.35
N SER A 374 18.75 13.64 -17.35
CA SER A 374 19.31 14.98 -17.19
C SER A 374 18.39 15.99 -17.86
N ASP A 375 17.77 16.85 -17.06
CA ASP A 375 16.81 17.83 -17.55
C ASP A 375 16.77 19.08 -16.66
N PHE A 376 16.01 20.09 -17.08
CA PHE A 376 15.74 21.28 -16.29
C PHE A 376 14.84 20.93 -15.10
N VAL A 377 15.12 21.54 -13.95
CA VAL A 377 14.33 21.30 -12.73
C VAL A 377 13.04 22.11 -12.73
N ALA A 378 13.06 23.30 -13.33
CA ALA A 378 11.94 24.23 -13.33
C ALA A 378 11.66 24.82 -14.71
N HIS A 379 10.42 25.21 -14.92
CA HIS A 379 9.93 26.00 -16.05
C HIS A 379 9.32 27.29 -15.50
N LEU A 380 9.72 28.44 -16.04
CA LEU A 380 9.16 29.75 -15.68
C LEU A 380 8.52 30.36 -16.93
N GLY A 381 7.22 30.67 -16.86
CA GLY A 381 6.46 31.12 -18.04
C GLY A 381 6.55 30.15 -19.22
N ASP A 382 6.39 28.85 -18.94
CA ASP A 382 6.51 27.71 -19.86
C ASP A 382 7.90 27.49 -20.49
N LYS A 383 8.90 28.30 -20.14
CA LYS A 383 10.27 28.16 -20.63
C LYS A 383 11.14 27.43 -19.61
N PRO A 384 12.01 26.49 -20.03
CA PRO A 384 12.96 25.86 -19.13
C PRO A 384 13.88 26.90 -18.47
N PHE A 385 14.17 26.72 -17.18
CA PHE A 385 14.97 27.67 -16.40
C PHE A 385 16.17 26.99 -15.70
N GLY A 386 17.29 27.72 -15.67
CA GLY A 386 18.56 27.27 -15.09
C GLY A 386 19.27 26.21 -15.94
N GLU A 387 20.20 25.47 -15.34
CA GLU A 387 20.97 24.43 -16.03
C GLU A 387 20.36 23.02 -15.88
N LYS A 388 20.48 22.24 -16.96
CA LYS A 388 20.17 20.80 -16.96
C LYS A 388 21.00 20.05 -15.94
N ARG A 389 20.36 19.16 -15.18
CA ARG A 389 21.00 18.38 -14.13
C ARG A 389 20.27 17.06 -13.89
N LYS A 390 20.84 16.23 -13.01
CA LYS A 390 20.20 15.01 -12.49
C LYS A 390 18.73 15.30 -12.10
N GLN A 391 17.81 14.66 -12.81
CA GLN A 391 16.39 14.69 -12.53
C GLN A 391 16.00 13.35 -11.90
N SER A 392 15.51 13.42 -10.65
CA SER A 392 15.01 12.23 -9.96
C SER A 392 13.55 12.02 -10.39
N ASN A 393 13.21 10.80 -10.80
CA ASN A 393 11.85 10.45 -11.19
C ASN A 393 10.94 10.37 -9.95
N HIS A 394 9.84 11.13 -9.96
CA HIS A 394 8.90 11.21 -8.84
C HIS A 394 7.70 10.26 -8.98
N MET A 395 7.74 9.29 -9.89
CA MET A 395 6.74 8.21 -9.95
C MET A 395 6.98 7.16 -8.85
N PHE A 396 8.18 7.13 -8.27
CA PHE A 396 8.61 6.21 -7.22
C PHE A 396 8.35 4.75 -7.62
N TRP A 397 9.22 4.20 -8.45
CA TRP A 397 9.05 2.89 -9.08
C TRP A 397 8.67 1.81 -8.07
N GLY A 398 7.62 1.05 -8.35
CA GLY A 398 7.07 0.07 -7.42
C GLY A 398 5.85 -0.65 -8.00
N PRO A 399 5.43 -1.78 -7.41
CA PRO A 399 4.39 -2.63 -7.98
C PRO A 399 2.96 -2.10 -7.84
N GLY A 400 2.75 -1.08 -6.98
CA GLY A 400 1.41 -0.59 -6.65
C GLY A 400 0.64 -0.02 -7.84
N PHE A 401 -0.69 -0.22 -7.80
CA PHE A 401 -1.66 0.28 -8.75
C PHE A 401 -2.89 0.84 -8.01
N SER A 402 -3.68 1.68 -8.69
CA SER A 402 -4.88 2.28 -8.13
C SER A 402 -6.10 1.38 -8.32
N ILE A 403 -6.97 1.34 -7.32
CA ILE A 403 -8.36 0.87 -7.46
C ILE A 403 -9.38 2.00 -7.23
N ALA A 404 -8.92 3.24 -7.02
CA ALA A 404 -9.80 4.40 -6.92
C ALA A 404 -10.52 4.66 -8.24
N HIS A 405 -11.64 5.39 -8.14
CA HIS A 405 -12.35 5.85 -9.32
C HIS A 405 -11.43 6.75 -10.16
N PRO A 406 -11.39 6.61 -11.51
CA PRO A 406 -10.50 7.39 -12.35
C PRO A 406 -10.75 8.90 -12.31
N GLY A 407 -11.94 9.34 -11.87
CA GLY A 407 -12.22 10.76 -11.61
C GLY A 407 -11.59 11.30 -10.31
N ILE A 408 -11.22 10.40 -9.39
CA ILE A 408 -10.55 10.74 -8.12
C ILE A 408 -9.03 10.65 -8.25
N PHE A 409 -8.52 9.63 -8.95
CA PHE A 409 -7.10 9.40 -9.08
C PHE A 409 -6.74 8.78 -10.44
N PRO A 410 -5.65 9.21 -11.12
CA PRO A 410 -4.63 10.19 -10.70
C PRO A 410 -5.12 11.63 -10.50
N HIS A 411 -4.43 12.42 -9.67
CA HIS A 411 -4.79 13.82 -9.42
C HIS A 411 -4.71 14.65 -10.70
N HIS A 412 -5.81 15.24 -11.16
CA HIS A 412 -5.85 15.98 -12.42
C HIS A 412 -6.14 17.48 -12.20
N PRO A 413 -5.34 18.42 -12.75
CA PRO A 413 -5.52 19.87 -12.52
C PRO A 413 -6.91 20.41 -12.87
N LYS A 414 -7.54 19.84 -13.92
CA LYS A 414 -8.90 20.19 -14.34
C LYS A 414 -10.02 19.47 -13.57
N ALA A 415 -9.72 18.42 -12.79
CA ALA A 415 -10.75 17.67 -12.08
C ALA A 415 -11.38 18.47 -10.93
N LYS A 416 -10.77 19.58 -10.49
CA LYS A 416 -11.29 20.46 -9.44
C LYS A 416 -12.59 21.18 -9.81
N GLN A 417 -13.02 21.12 -11.08
CA GLN A 417 -14.32 21.65 -11.51
C GLN A 417 -15.49 20.92 -10.85
N TYR A 418 -15.28 19.67 -10.45
CA TYR A 418 -16.28 18.85 -9.77
C TYR A 418 -15.76 18.36 -8.42
N THR A 419 -16.68 18.21 -7.47
CA THR A 419 -16.37 17.63 -6.16
C THR A 419 -16.01 16.15 -6.28
N PRO A 420 -15.25 15.57 -5.33
CA PRO A 420 -14.98 14.14 -5.30
C PRO A 420 -16.25 13.28 -5.33
N ARG A 421 -17.32 13.71 -4.65
CA ARG A 421 -18.60 12.97 -4.62
C ARG A 421 -19.28 12.96 -5.99
N GLN A 422 -19.25 14.07 -6.72
CA GLN A 422 -19.73 14.12 -8.11
C GLN A 422 -18.90 13.19 -9.00
N TRP A 423 -17.57 13.17 -8.85
CA TRP A 423 -16.73 12.23 -9.60
C TRP A 423 -17.05 10.76 -9.32
N LEU A 424 -17.41 10.41 -8.09
CA LEU A 424 -17.83 9.04 -7.76
C LEU A 424 -19.18 8.66 -8.39
N ALA A 425 -20.01 9.63 -8.75
CA ALA A 425 -21.28 9.41 -9.46
C ALA A 425 -21.11 9.24 -10.98
N PHE A 426 -19.94 9.57 -11.54
CA PHE A 426 -19.68 9.43 -12.98
C PHE A 426 -19.49 7.95 -13.35
N ASP A 427 -20.43 7.35 -14.09
CA ASP A 427 -20.30 5.95 -14.50
C ASP A 427 -19.47 5.78 -15.79
N TYR A 428 -18.15 5.76 -15.62
CA TYR A 428 -17.24 5.54 -16.75
C TYR A 428 -17.34 4.14 -17.36
N ARG A 429 -17.85 3.14 -16.62
CA ARG A 429 -17.97 1.75 -17.08
C ARG A 429 -19.20 1.56 -17.96
N ALA A 430 -20.29 2.27 -17.70
CA ALA A 430 -21.42 2.37 -18.61
C ALA A 430 -21.05 3.08 -19.93
N GLY A 431 -19.92 3.80 -19.97
CA GLY A 431 -19.44 4.49 -21.15
C GLY A 431 -19.86 5.95 -21.21
N TRP A 432 -20.25 6.58 -20.09
CA TRP A 432 -20.66 7.98 -20.05
C TRP A 432 -19.65 8.89 -20.77
N GLY A 433 -20.17 9.82 -21.57
CA GLY A 433 -19.41 10.77 -22.38
C GLY A 433 -18.75 10.21 -23.63
N THR A 434 -18.93 8.92 -23.96
CA THR A 434 -18.49 8.35 -25.26
C THR A 434 -19.56 8.55 -26.33
N ASP A 435 -19.15 8.68 -27.61
CA ASP A 435 -20.10 8.80 -28.71
C ASP A 435 -21.09 7.63 -28.76
N ALA A 436 -20.62 6.40 -28.52
CA ALA A 436 -21.46 5.21 -28.51
C ALA A 436 -22.55 5.26 -27.43
N PHE A 437 -22.20 5.73 -26.23
CA PHE A 437 -23.16 5.88 -25.14
C PHE A 437 -24.11 7.04 -25.40
N GLU A 438 -23.59 8.23 -25.72
CA GLU A 438 -24.41 9.44 -25.88
C GLU A 438 -25.40 9.31 -27.05
N ASN A 439 -25.05 8.60 -28.12
CA ASN A 439 -25.97 8.29 -29.22
C ASN A 439 -27.09 7.30 -28.82
N ALA A 440 -26.90 6.54 -27.75
CA ALA A 440 -27.88 5.58 -27.23
C ALA A 440 -28.70 6.13 -26.04
N VAL A 441 -28.37 7.33 -25.55
CA VAL A 441 -29.12 7.97 -24.46
C VAL A 441 -30.52 8.33 -24.93
N THR A 442 -31.53 8.00 -24.12
CA THR A 442 -32.92 8.37 -24.35
C THR A 442 -33.38 9.37 -23.29
N ALA A 443 -34.44 10.14 -23.59
CA ALA A 443 -35.01 11.10 -22.63
C ALA A 443 -35.51 10.48 -21.32
N ALA A 444 -35.68 9.15 -21.28
CA ALA A 444 -36.10 8.41 -20.09
C ALA A 444 -34.93 8.01 -19.18
N MET A 445 -33.67 8.19 -19.59
CA MET A 445 -32.50 7.86 -18.77
C MET A 445 -32.19 9.01 -17.81
N PRO A 446 -32.30 8.81 -16.47
CA PRO A 446 -31.96 9.84 -15.51
C PRO A 446 -30.44 9.89 -15.29
N PHE A 447 -29.92 11.09 -15.14
CA PHE A 447 -28.54 11.36 -14.79
C PHE A 447 -28.50 12.31 -13.59
N PRO A 448 -27.59 12.12 -12.63
CA PRO A 448 -27.43 13.03 -11.50
C PRO A 448 -26.69 14.31 -11.93
N GLU A 449 -27.05 15.47 -11.38
CA GLU A 449 -26.23 16.68 -11.52
C GLU A 449 -24.80 16.42 -11.00
N PRO A 450 -23.74 16.93 -11.66
CA PRO A 450 -23.75 17.79 -12.85
C PRO A 450 -23.65 16.99 -14.17
N TRP A 451 -23.84 15.67 -14.12
CA TRP A 451 -23.70 14.78 -15.28
C TRP A 451 -25.00 14.66 -16.08
N ASP A 452 -25.97 15.52 -15.83
CA ASP A 452 -27.26 15.58 -16.50
C ASP A 452 -27.18 16.13 -17.93
N THR A 453 -26.15 16.91 -18.22
CA THR A 453 -25.88 17.39 -19.58
C THR A 453 -24.90 16.49 -20.35
N VAL A 454 -25.08 16.42 -21.67
CA VAL A 454 -24.18 15.67 -22.57
C VAL A 454 -22.78 16.29 -22.57
N ASP A 455 -22.70 17.62 -22.54
CA ASP A 455 -21.43 18.35 -22.59
C ASP A 455 -20.60 18.09 -21.33
N ASP A 456 -21.20 18.15 -20.15
CA ASP A 456 -20.50 17.85 -18.90
C ASP A 456 -20.03 16.39 -18.85
N ARG A 457 -20.84 15.44 -19.34
CA ARG A 457 -20.40 14.04 -19.45
C ARG A 457 -19.22 13.88 -20.40
N ARG A 458 -19.25 14.53 -21.57
CA ARG A 458 -18.15 14.50 -22.55
C ARG A 458 -16.88 15.16 -22.02
N ASP A 459 -16.99 16.26 -21.29
CA ASP A 459 -15.84 16.94 -20.67
C ASP A 459 -15.28 16.13 -19.49
N GLY A 460 -16.16 15.56 -18.66
CA GLY A 460 -15.79 14.61 -17.63
C GLY A 460 -15.03 13.41 -18.21
N ARG A 461 -15.51 12.87 -19.32
CA ARG A 461 -14.89 11.73 -20.01
C ARG A 461 -13.46 12.01 -20.48
N LYS A 462 -13.17 13.22 -20.98
CA LYS A 462 -11.79 13.61 -21.36
C LYS A 462 -10.81 13.48 -20.19
N ILE A 463 -11.24 13.85 -18.98
CA ILE A 463 -10.43 13.74 -17.76
C ILE A 463 -10.26 12.25 -17.39
N ILE A 464 -11.34 11.47 -17.45
CA ILE A 464 -11.32 10.03 -17.18
C ILE A 464 -10.35 9.31 -18.11
N ASP A 465 -10.43 9.55 -19.42
CA ASP A 465 -9.57 8.91 -20.40
C ASP A 465 -8.09 9.31 -20.22
N ALA A 466 -7.81 10.58 -19.91
CA ALA A 466 -6.47 11.03 -19.59
C ALA A 466 -5.91 10.32 -18.34
N ASN A 467 -6.74 10.15 -17.31
CA ASN A 467 -6.37 9.45 -16.08
C ASN A 467 -6.18 7.95 -16.30
N LEU A 468 -7.02 7.30 -17.11
CA LEU A 468 -6.85 5.89 -17.50
C LEU A 468 -5.56 5.68 -18.30
N ALA A 469 -5.24 6.57 -19.24
CA ALA A 469 -3.98 6.54 -19.97
C ALA A 469 -2.78 6.66 -19.02
N LYS A 470 -2.85 7.55 -18.03
CA LYS A 470 -1.80 7.71 -17.02
C LYS A 470 -1.65 6.48 -16.12
N LEU A 471 -2.77 5.83 -15.75
CA LEU A 471 -2.74 4.57 -15.00
C LEU A 471 -2.14 3.43 -15.83
N ALA A 472 -2.36 3.39 -17.15
CA ALA A 472 -1.72 2.43 -18.03
C ALA A 472 -0.19 2.63 -18.09
N GLU A 473 0.29 3.87 -18.15
CA GLU A 473 1.72 4.20 -18.03
C GLU A 473 2.29 3.70 -16.69
N LYS A 474 1.59 4.00 -15.58
CA LYS A 474 1.98 3.53 -14.24
C LYS A 474 2.03 2.00 -14.17
N ARG A 475 1.04 1.31 -14.75
CA ARG A 475 0.98 -0.16 -14.81
C ARG A 475 2.18 -0.73 -15.56
N ALA A 476 2.56 -0.16 -16.70
CA ALA A 476 3.75 -0.58 -17.44
C ALA A 476 5.03 -0.40 -16.60
N GLY A 477 5.17 0.73 -15.90
CA GLY A 477 6.27 0.96 -14.97
C GLY A 477 6.31 -0.03 -13.80
N SER A 478 5.14 -0.42 -13.27
CA SER A 478 5.02 -1.43 -12.21
C SER A 478 5.43 -2.83 -12.66
N ILE A 479 5.01 -3.25 -13.87
CA ILE A 479 5.46 -4.51 -14.49
C ILE A 479 6.97 -4.48 -14.69
N ALA A 480 7.51 -3.42 -15.31
CA ALA A 480 8.95 -3.28 -15.54
C ALA A 480 9.77 -3.31 -14.24
N THR A 481 9.27 -2.69 -13.17
CA THR A 481 9.93 -2.72 -11.84
C THR A 481 9.99 -4.15 -11.31
N MET A 482 8.87 -4.87 -11.35
CA MET A 482 8.78 -6.23 -10.83
C MET A 482 9.63 -7.20 -11.67
N GLU A 483 9.54 -7.12 -12.99
CA GLU A 483 10.35 -7.95 -13.90
C GLU A 483 11.84 -7.59 -13.84
N GLY A 484 12.19 -6.36 -13.47
CA GLY A 484 13.57 -5.93 -13.26
C GLY A 484 14.24 -6.60 -12.04
N GLY A 485 13.46 -7.05 -11.06
CA GLY A 485 13.94 -7.73 -9.84
C GLY A 485 13.63 -9.22 -9.77
N LEU A 486 12.79 -9.74 -10.66
CA LEU A 486 12.33 -11.14 -10.70
C LEU A 486 12.89 -11.85 -11.93
N LYS A 487 13.27 -13.11 -11.80
CA LYS A 487 13.55 -14.01 -12.93
C LYS A 487 12.92 -15.38 -12.67
N ILE A 488 12.42 -16.02 -13.73
CA ILE A 488 11.92 -17.40 -13.69
C ILE A 488 12.80 -18.25 -14.61
N GLU A 489 13.34 -19.33 -14.08
CA GLU A 489 14.14 -20.31 -14.82
C GLU A 489 13.42 -21.67 -14.88
N GLY A 490 13.54 -22.36 -16.01
CA GLY A 490 12.87 -23.63 -16.27
C GLY A 490 11.92 -23.58 -17.48
N PRO A 491 11.07 -24.61 -17.68
CA PRO A 491 10.90 -25.76 -16.78
C PRO A 491 12.12 -26.68 -16.77
N HIS A 492 12.44 -27.24 -15.60
CA HIS A 492 13.45 -28.28 -15.43
C HIS A 492 12.75 -29.62 -15.20
N PHE A 493 12.85 -30.56 -16.15
CA PHE A 493 12.23 -31.87 -16.05
C PHE A 493 13.11 -32.85 -15.26
N GLU A 494 12.54 -33.60 -14.33
CA GLU A 494 13.28 -34.66 -13.60
C GLU A 494 13.59 -35.88 -14.48
N HIS A 495 12.76 -36.12 -15.49
CA HIS A 495 12.87 -37.22 -16.44
C HIS A 495 12.22 -36.83 -17.77
N GLU A 496 12.52 -37.58 -18.83
CA GLU A 496 11.91 -37.35 -20.14
C GLU A 496 10.38 -37.51 -20.05
N PRO A 497 9.59 -36.52 -20.53
CA PRO A 497 8.14 -36.62 -20.55
C PRO A 497 7.64 -37.82 -21.37
N THR A 498 6.80 -38.67 -20.79
CA THR A 498 6.33 -39.92 -21.42
C THR A 498 4.82 -40.11 -21.18
N ALA A 499 4.10 -40.60 -22.20
CA ALA A 499 2.67 -40.82 -22.09
C ALA A 499 2.37 -41.87 -20.99
N GLY A 500 1.34 -41.63 -20.19
CA GLY A 500 0.95 -42.49 -19.08
C GLY A 500 1.91 -42.48 -17.89
N ARG A 501 2.94 -41.62 -17.88
CA ARG A 501 3.84 -41.41 -16.76
C ARG A 501 3.57 -40.06 -16.10
N ARG A 502 3.66 -40.02 -14.77
CA ARG A 502 3.61 -38.77 -13.99
C ARG A 502 4.73 -37.84 -14.43
N LEU A 503 4.41 -36.59 -14.73
CA LEU A 503 5.41 -35.56 -15.03
C LEU A 503 5.84 -34.87 -13.75
N LYS A 504 7.15 -34.80 -13.53
CA LYS A 504 7.75 -34.05 -12.44
C LYS A 504 8.70 -33.01 -13.03
N PHE A 505 8.52 -31.77 -12.62
CA PHE A 505 9.33 -30.66 -13.09
C PHE A 505 9.35 -29.55 -12.06
N SER A 506 10.24 -28.59 -12.25
CA SER A 506 10.33 -27.42 -11.41
C SER A 506 10.61 -26.14 -12.18
N TYR A 507 10.27 -25.02 -11.56
CA TYR A 507 10.74 -23.69 -11.93
C TYR A 507 11.55 -23.11 -10.78
N THR A 508 12.65 -22.43 -11.10
CA THR A 508 13.43 -21.68 -10.11
C THR A 508 13.04 -20.20 -10.22
N VAL A 509 12.51 -19.65 -9.13
CA VAL A 509 12.13 -18.24 -9.04
C VAL A 509 13.25 -17.50 -8.30
N CYS A 510 13.87 -16.55 -8.97
CA CYS A 510 15.04 -15.82 -8.47
C CYS A 510 14.69 -14.35 -8.20
N ASN A 511 15.14 -13.86 -7.06
CA ASN A 511 15.26 -12.42 -6.82
C ASN A 511 16.60 -11.96 -7.37
N ILE A 512 16.60 -11.32 -8.55
CA ILE A 512 17.81 -10.78 -9.18
C ILE A 512 18.12 -9.36 -8.70
N SER A 513 17.29 -8.79 -7.82
CA SER A 513 17.58 -7.52 -7.17
C SER A 513 18.60 -7.69 -6.05
N GLU A 514 19.44 -6.67 -5.90
CA GLU A 514 20.46 -6.58 -4.85
C GLU A 514 19.99 -5.70 -3.68
N GLY A 515 18.79 -5.13 -3.79
CA GLY A 515 18.21 -4.20 -2.84
C GLY A 515 17.62 -4.91 -1.61
N HIS A 516 16.37 -5.35 -1.73
CA HIS A 516 15.57 -5.91 -0.64
C HIS A 516 14.92 -7.24 -1.08
N ASN A 517 14.14 -7.85 -0.19
CA ASN A 517 13.49 -9.13 -0.48
C ASN A 517 12.38 -9.01 -1.55
N LEU A 518 12.01 -10.13 -2.17
CA LEU A 518 10.95 -10.24 -3.16
C LEU A 518 9.87 -11.26 -2.71
N PRO A 519 8.61 -10.82 -2.48
CA PRO A 519 8.22 -9.43 -2.28
C PRO A 519 8.76 -8.90 -0.94
N THR A 520 8.82 -7.59 -0.79
CA THR A 520 9.08 -6.92 0.50
C THR A 520 7.76 -6.38 1.07
N GLY A 521 7.61 -6.42 2.38
CA GLY A 521 6.31 -6.29 3.05
C GLY A 521 5.90 -4.84 3.30
N SER A 522 4.72 -4.44 2.83
CA SER A 522 4.10 -3.16 3.22
C SER A 522 3.25 -3.30 4.49
N LEU A 523 2.65 -4.47 4.75
CA LEU A 523 1.85 -4.78 5.95
C LEU A 523 1.96 -6.26 6.35
N GLY A 524 3.12 -6.87 6.13
CA GLY A 524 3.38 -8.26 6.50
C GLY A 524 2.63 -9.33 5.72
N ALA A 525 1.30 -9.30 5.56
CA ALA A 525 0.54 -10.40 4.96
C ALA A 525 -0.29 -10.06 3.72
N GLN A 526 -0.18 -8.86 3.19
CA GLN A 526 -1.07 -8.40 2.11
C GLN A 526 -0.58 -8.73 0.69
N PRO A 527 0.62 -8.30 0.25
CA PRO A 527 1.00 -8.51 -1.14
C PRO A 527 1.12 -10.00 -1.45
N GLN A 528 0.38 -10.43 -2.47
CA GLN A 528 0.48 -11.77 -3.02
C GLN A 528 1.39 -11.74 -4.24
N LEU A 529 2.35 -12.66 -4.24
CA LEU A 529 3.23 -12.92 -5.36
C LEU A 529 3.31 -14.44 -5.51
N TRP A 530 2.64 -14.99 -6.51
CA TRP A 530 2.52 -16.44 -6.69
C TRP A 530 2.78 -16.87 -8.13
N LEU A 531 3.18 -18.13 -8.30
CA LEU A 531 3.43 -18.71 -9.61
C LEU A 531 2.17 -19.41 -10.10
N ASN A 532 1.73 -19.10 -11.32
CA ASN A 532 0.64 -19.80 -12.00
C ASN A 532 1.23 -20.61 -13.15
N VAL A 533 0.96 -21.92 -13.15
CA VAL A 533 1.47 -22.87 -14.14
C VAL A 533 0.30 -23.69 -14.67
N ALA A 534 0.15 -23.75 -15.99
CA ALA A 534 -0.87 -24.55 -16.66
C ALA A 534 -0.24 -25.50 -17.68
N LEU A 535 -0.74 -26.74 -17.72
CA LEU A 535 -0.41 -27.72 -18.75
C LEU A 535 -1.54 -27.76 -19.78
N ILE A 536 -1.16 -27.60 -21.04
CA ILE A 536 -2.05 -27.65 -22.20
C ILE A 536 -1.68 -28.89 -23.02
N ASP A 537 -2.67 -29.69 -23.36
CA ASP A 537 -2.50 -30.93 -24.12
C ASP A 537 -2.42 -30.68 -25.65
N PRO A 538 -2.17 -31.72 -26.47
CA PRO A 538 -2.09 -31.58 -27.93
C PRO A 538 -3.34 -31.03 -28.61
N ASP A 539 -4.51 -31.14 -27.97
CA ASP A 539 -5.78 -30.63 -28.50
C ASP A 539 -6.03 -29.18 -28.08
N GLY A 540 -5.08 -28.55 -27.39
CA GLY A 540 -5.20 -27.19 -26.88
C GLY A 540 -6.01 -27.08 -25.59
N CYS A 541 -6.36 -28.19 -24.94
CA CYS A 541 -7.14 -28.20 -23.70
C CYS A 541 -6.23 -28.04 -22.48
N ARG A 542 -6.62 -27.19 -21.52
CA ARG A 542 -5.94 -27.09 -20.23
C ARG A 542 -6.31 -28.30 -19.37
N VAL A 543 -5.34 -29.20 -19.18
CA VAL A 543 -5.56 -30.48 -18.48
C VAL A 543 -5.05 -30.48 -17.03
N TRP A 544 -4.23 -29.50 -16.65
CA TRP A 544 -3.77 -29.31 -15.28
C TRP A 544 -3.40 -27.85 -15.03
N GLU A 545 -3.56 -27.38 -13.79
CA GLU A 545 -3.17 -26.03 -13.37
C GLU A 545 -2.83 -25.98 -11.87
N SER A 546 -1.84 -25.16 -11.52
CA SER A 546 -1.54 -24.71 -10.15
C SER A 546 -1.44 -23.18 -10.11
N GLY A 547 -1.68 -22.58 -8.94
CA GLY A 547 -1.79 -21.14 -8.77
C GLY A 547 -3.09 -20.56 -9.35
N TYR A 548 -4.13 -21.40 -9.50
CA TYR A 548 -5.45 -20.99 -9.94
C TYR A 548 -6.23 -20.31 -8.81
N LEU A 549 -7.25 -19.56 -9.21
CA LEU A 549 -8.13 -18.86 -8.29
C LEU A 549 -9.48 -19.58 -8.18
N ASP A 550 -10.10 -19.50 -7.01
CA ASP A 550 -11.49 -19.92 -6.81
C ASP A 550 -12.49 -18.90 -7.38
N ARG A 551 -13.80 -19.17 -7.25
CA ARG A 551 -14.85 -18.28 -7.77
C ARG A 551 -14.84 -16.89 -7.15
N ASN A 552 -14.25 -16.74 -5.97
CA ASN A 552 -14.17 -15.49 -5.23
C ASN A 552 -12.84 -14.75 -5.50
N GLY A 553 -11.97 -15.32 -6.34
CA GLY A 553 -10.68 -14.74 -6.69
C GLY A 553 -9.56 -15.02 -5.69
N ASP A 554 -9.73 -15.95 -4.76
CA ASP A 554 -8.67 -16.38 -3.85
C ASP A 554 -7.85 -17.51 -4.40
N LEU A 555 -6.59 -17.59 -3.97
CA LEU A 555 -5.78 -18.79 -4.18
C LEU A 555 -6.48 -19.98 -3.52
N ALA A 556 -6.44 -21.14 -4.16
CA ALA A 556 -7.00 -22.38 -3.61
C ALA A 556 -6.17 -22.95 -2.43
N ASP A 557 -5.91 -22.11 -1.42
CA ASP A 557 -5.21 -22.42 -0.17
C ASP A 557 -6.20 -22.50 1.01
N MET A 558 -5.68 -22.38 2.24
CA MET A 558 -6.49 -22.47 3.47
C MET A 558 -7.47 -21.30 3.67
N HIS A 559 -7.33 -20.21 2.92
CA HIS A 559 -8.23 -19.06 2.96
C HIS A 559 -9.33 -19.10 1.90
N SER A 560 -9.31 -20.07 0.99
CA SER A 560 -10.37 -20.24 0.00
C SER A 560 -11.63 -20.84 0.62
N VAL A 561 -12.75 -20.14 0.40
CA VAL A 561 -14.09 -20.61 0.80
C VAL A 561 -14.48 -21.86 0.00
N ASP A 562 -14.13 -21.91 -1.28
CA ASP A 562 -14.44 -23.06 -2.13
C ASP A 562 -13.64 -24.31 -1.72
N VAL A 563 -12.40 -24.14 -1.23
CA VAL A 563 -11.63 -25.24 -0.64
C VAL A 563 -12.28 -25.71 0.66
N ALA A 564 -12.64 -24.78 1.56
CA ALA A 564 -13.27 -25.10 2.84
C ALA A 564 -14.63 -25.80 2.69
N THR A 565 -15.36 -25.49 1.61
CA THR A 565 -16.67 -26.09 1.29
C THR A 565 -16.59 -27.28 0.33
N HIS A 566 -15.37 -27.78 0.06
CA HIS A 566 -15.11 -28.92 -0.84
C HIS A 566 -15.64 -28.75 -2.27
N ARG A 567 -15.83 -27.52 -2.74
CA ARG A 567 -16.20 -27.20 -4.13
C ARG A 567 -15.01 -27.31 -5.08
N VAL A 568 -13.84 -26.93 -4.61
CA VAL A 568 -12.57 -27.15 -5.31
C VAL A 568 -11.60 -27.87 -4.37
N ARG A 569 -10.65 -28.60 -4.95
CA ARG A 569 -9.58 -29.22 -4.17
C ARG A 569 -8.59 -28.14 -3.76
N ARG A 570 -7.99 -28.26 -2.57
CA ARG A 570 -6.82 -27.45 -2.19
C ARG A 570 -5.70 -27.65 -3.21
N ASP A 571 -5.11 -26.55 -3.69
CA ASP A 571 -3.89 -26.59 -4.49
C ASP A 571 -2.70 -26.93 -3.57
N LYS A 572 -2.32 -28.20 -3.59
CA LYS A 572 -1.21 -28.74 -2.82
C LYS A 572 0.16 -28.36 -3.39
N ASP A 573 0.21 -27.92 -4.65
CA ASP A 573 1.45 -27.61 -5.36
C ASP A 573 1.64 -26.08 -5.50
N LEU A 574 0.79 -25.27 -4.83
CA LEU A 574 0.82 -23.81 -4.86
C LEU A 574 2.17 -23.24 -4.39
N PHE A 575 2.82 -22.47 -5.26
CA PHE A 575 3.97 -21.65 -4.92
C PHE A 575 3.53 -20.21 -4.69
N ASN A 576 3.58 -19.76 -3.43
CA ASN A 576 3.18 -18.41 -3.01
C ASN A 576 4.27 -17.82 -2.10
N LEU A 577 4.66 -16.56 -2.35
CA LEU A 577 5.67 -15.82 -1.58
C LEU A 577 5.03 -14.81 -0.60
N GLN A 578 3.72 -14.85 -0.42
CA GLN A 578 2.99 -14.06 0.55
C GLN A 578 3.43 -14.43 1.97
N THR A 579 4.05 -13.48 2.67
CA THR A 579 4.31 -13.59 4.12
C THR A 579 2.98 -13.74 4.87
N LYS A 580 2.96 -14.47 5.99
CA LYS A 580 1.73 -14.77 6.74
C LYS A 580 1.81 -14.25 8.17
N PHE A 581 0.69 -13.74 8.71
CA PHE A 581 0.57 -13.55 10.15
C PHE A 581 0.23 -14.89 10.79
N LEU A 582 1.02 -15.28 11.78
CA LEU A 582 0.77 -16.44 12.62
C LEU A 582 0.37 -15.96 14.00
N ILE A 583 -0.81 -16.36 14.44
CA ILE A 583 -1.33 -16.05 15.77
C ILE A 583 -1.32 -17.33 16.59
N ASN A 584 -0.65 -17.28 17.74
CA ASN A 584 -0.68 -18.36 18.70
C ASN A 584 -1.97 -18.26 19.52
N ASN A 585 -2.72 -19.35 19.57
CA ASN A 585 -3.97 -19.40 20.34
C ASN A 585 -3.73 -19.88 21.78
N VAL A 586 -4.76 -19.79 22.62
CA VAL A 586 -4.72 -20.21 24.03
C VAL A 586 -4.38 -21.70 24.21
N ARG A 587 -4.60 -22.52 23.17
CA ARG A 587 -4.28 -23.95 23.17
C ARG A 587 -2.86 -24.25 22.69
N GLY A 588 -2.06 -23.21 22.39
CA GLY A 588 -0.67 -23.31 21.97
C GLY A 588 -0.45 -23.59 20.48
N THR A 589 -1.50 -23.72 19.66
CA THR A 589 -1.35 -23.93 18.21
C THR A 589 -1.34 -22.61 17.46
N ASP A 590 -0.49 -22.51 16.43
CA ASP A 590 -0.48 -21.37 15.52
C ASP A 590 -1.58 -21.48 14.47
N ARG A 591 -2.11 -20.33 14.06
CA ARG A 591 -3.05 -20.20 12.95
C ARG A 591 -2.66 -19.03 12.05
N GLU A 592 -2.76 -19.22 10.72
CA GLU A 592 -2.72 -18.13 9.76
C GLU A 592 -3.89 -17.15 9.97
N ALA A 593 -3.56 -15.87 10.12
CA ALA A 593 -4.52 -14.78 10.26
C ALA A 593 -4.33 -13.75 9.14
N ALA A 594 -5.42 -13.11 8.70
CA ALA A 594 -5.33 -12.00 7.75
C ALA A 594 -4.91 -10.69 8.42
N LEU A 595 -5.24 -10.55 9.71
CA LEU A 595 -4.96 -9.37 10.52
C LEU A 595 -4.03 -9.75 11.66
N PRO A 596 -3.11 -8.86 12.07
CA PRO A 596 -2.23 -9.08 13.21
C PRO A 596 -2.95 -8.84 14.56
N LEU A 597 -4.22 -9.27 14.67
CA LEU A 597 -5.08 -9.06 15.83
C LEU A 597 -5.41 -10.40 16.48
N ASN A 598 -4.95 -10.61 17.72
CA ASN A 598 -5.15 -11.87 18.42
C ASN A 598 -6.48 -11.90 19.20
N PHE A 599 -7.55 -12.25 18.50
CA PHE A 599 -8.88 -12.45 19.09
C PHE A 599 -9.02 -13.75 19.92
N SER A 600 -7.97 -14.57 20.02
CA SER A 600 -8.04 -15.82 20.80
C SER A 600 -7.86 -15.58 22.30
N LEU A 601 -7.20 -14.48 22.67
CA LEU A 601 -6.90 -14.14 24.07
C LEU A 601 -7.86 -13.09 24.61
N ASP A 602 -8.10 -12.05 23.81
CA ASP A 602 -8.93 -10.91 24.17
C ASP A 602 -9.99 -10.72 23.09
N GLN A 603 -11.23 -10.49 23.52
CA GLN A 603 -12.33 -10.17 22.62
C GLN A 603 -12.24 -8.73 22.12
N LEU A 604 -11.57 -7.85 22.86
CA LEU A 604 -11.28 -6.46 22.48
C LEU A 604 -9.77 -6.30 22.30
N VAL A 605 -9.31 -6.25 21.04
CA VAL A 605 -7.87 -6.24 20.77
C VAL A 605 -7.32 -4.83 20.92
N PHE A 606 -6.52 -4.62 21.96
CA PHE A 606 -5.84 -3.36 22.18
C PHE A 606 -4.45 -3.31 21.50
N LEU A 607 -4.24 -2.36 20.59
CA LEU A 607 -2.92 -2.10 20.01
C LEU A 607 -2.15 -1.07 20.84
N ARG A 608 -1.59 -1.52 21.97
CA ARG A 608 -0.79 -0.68 22.88
C ARG A 608 0.68 -1.10 22.86
N PRO A 609 1.63 -0.22 23.26
CA PRO A 609 3.02 -0.61 23.45
C PRO A 609 3.12 -1.89 24.30
N GLY A 610 3.87 -2.88 23.82
CA GLY A 610 4.03 -4.14 24.53
C GLY A 610 4.74 -3.96 25.87
N ALA A 611 4.37 -4.75 26.88
CA ALA A 611 5.01 -4.77 28.19
C ALA A 611 6.39 -5.47 28.21
N VAL A 612 6.82 -6.01 27.06
CA VAL A 612 8.09 -6.74 26.91
C VAL A 612 8.95 -6.10 25.82
N PRO A 613 10.29 -6.18 25.93
CA PRO A 613 11.19 -5.59 24.95
C PRO A 613 11.19 -6.40 23.64
N VAL A 614 10.28 -6.04 22.72
CA VAL A 614 10.14 -6.70 21.41
C VAL A 614 11.40 -6.58 20.54
N SER A 615 12.21 -5.54 20.77
CA SER A 615 13.52 -5.39 20.12
C SER A 615 14.49 -6.55 20.39
N VAL A 616 14.36 -7.22 21.55
CA VAL A 616 15.18 -8.39 21.92
C VAL A 616 14.51 -9.70 21.48
N LEU A 617 13.18 -9.78 21.59
CA LEU A 617 12.41 -10.98 21.24
C LEU A 617 12.19 -11.17 19.73
N ASN A 618 12.44 -10.13 18.93
CA ASN A 618 12.24 -10.06 17.47
C ASN A 618 10.78 -10.19 17.01
N HIS A 619 9.86 -10.57 17.89
CA HIS A 619 8.42 -10.54 17.66
C HIS A 619 7.68 -10.33 19.00
N PRO A 620 6.49 -9.71 19.00
CA PRO A 620 5.69 -9.64 20.21
C PRO A 620 5.17 -11.02 20.61
N PRO A 621 4.83 -11.24 21.89
CA PRO A 621 4.22 -12.50 22.32
C PRO A 621 2.99 -12.84 21.48
N LEU A 622 2.87 -14.12 21.12
CA LEU A 622 1.66 -14.71 20.51
C LEU A 622 1.31 -14.19 19.10
N ILE A 623 2.15 -13.34 18.50
CA ILE A 623 2.01 -12.90 17.12
C ILE A 623 3.37 -13.00 16.43
N ARG A 624 3.41 -13.70 15.30
CA ARG A 624 4.61 -13.88 14.48
C ARG A 624 4.32 -13.55 13.02
N MET A 625 5.36 -13.21 12.29
CA MET A 625 5.32 -13.06 10.84
C MET A 625 6.20 -14.13 10.22
N GLU A 626 5.59 -14.97 9.39
CA GLU A 626 6.28 -16.01 8.64
C GLU A 626 6.65 -15.49 7.26
N ALA A 627 7.90 -15.07 7.09
CA ALA A 627 8.37 -14.48 5.85
C ALA A 627 8.56 -15.54 4.74
N HIS A 628 7.77 -15.43 3.67
CA HIS A 628 7.89 -16.32 2.50
C HIS A 628 8.67 -15.68 1.35
N SER A 629 9.18 -14.47 1.55
CA SER A 629 9.96 -13.71 0.57
C SER A 629 11.30 -14.37 0.22
N ILE A 630 11.86 -14.01 -0.93
CA ILE A 630 13.19 -14.40 -1.42
C ILE A 630 14.17 -13.25 -1.13
N ALA A 631 15.29 -13.54 -0.45
CA ALA A 631 16.32 -12.54 -0.12
C ALA A 631 17.01 -11.99 -1.40
N PRO A 632 17.72 -10.85 -1.33
CA PRO A 632 18.47 -10.33 -2.47
C PRO A 632 19.43 -11.37 -3.06
N LEU A 633 19.44 -11.51 -4.38
CA LEU A 633 20.25 -12.49 -5.14
C LEU A 633 20.00 -13.96 -4.80
N ASP A 634 18.92 -14.27 -4.08
CA ASP A 634 18.55 -15.64 -3.71
C ASP A 634 17.47 -16.20 -4.64
N SER A 635 17.14 -17.48 -4.48
CA SER A 635 16.12 -18.17 -5.27
C SER A 635 15.33 -19.20 -4.46
N ARG A 636 14.14 -19.53 -4.94
CA ARG A 636 13.33 -20.64 -4.43
C ARG A 636 12.81 -21.48 -5.59
N THR A 637 12.83 -22.80 -5.43
CA THR A 637 12.37 -23.75 -6.45
C THR A 637 10.93 -24.16 -6.20
N ALA A 638 10.05 -23.85 -7.15
CA ALA A 638 8.68 -24.38 -7.21
C ALA A 638 8.69 -25.76 -7.86
N ARG A 639 8.27 -26.79 -7.13
CA ARG A 639 8.27 -28.19 -7.61
C ARG A 639 6.84 -28.66 -7.87
N TYR A 640 6.63 -29.30 -9.01
CA TYR A 640 5.32 -29.72 -9.48
C TYR A 640 5.30 -31.21 -9.81
N SER A 641 4.14 -31.84 -9.57
CA SER A 641 3.92 -33.24 -9.91
C SER A 641 2.55 -33.44 -10.54
N ILE A 642 2.55 -33.54 -11.87
CA ILE A 642 1.33 -33.71 -12.67
C ILE A 642 0.98 -35.20 -12.77
N PRO A 643 -0.25 -35.60 -12.41
CA PRO A 643 -0.68 -37.00 -12.50
C PRO A 643 -0.57 -37.60 -13.90
N ALA A 644 -0.29 -38.90 -13.99
CA ALA A 644 -0.17 -39.61 -15.26
C ALA A 644 -1.44 -39.58 -16.13
N HIS A 645 -2.62 -39.57 -15.51
CA HIS A 645 -3.90 -39.67 -16.23
C HIS A 645 -4.25 -38.43 -17.07
N VAL A 646 -3.62 -37.28 -16.80
CA VAL A 646 -3.78 -36.07 -17.63
C VAL A 646 -2.72 -35.96 -18.74
N MET A 647 -1.80 -36.94 -18.82
CA MET A 647 -0.71 -37.00 -19.80
C MET A 647 -0.70 -38.33 -20.54
N THR A 648 -1.84 -38.71 -21.13
CA THR A 648 -2.01 -40.00 -21.83
C THR A 648 -1.80 -39.91 -23.33
N LYS A 649 -1.98 -38.72 -23.92
CA LYS A 649 -1.81 -38.50 -25.36
C LYS A 649 -0.34 -38.37 -25.69
N LYS A 650 0.07 -38.92 -26.84
CA LYS A 650 1.37 -38.62 -27.46
C LYS A 650 1.24 -37.34 -28.26
N GLY A 651 2.30 -36.53 -28.32
CA GLY A 651 2.30 -35.29 -29.10
C GLY A 651 2.86 -34.08 -28.33
N PRO A 652 2.66 -32.87 -28.87
CA PRO A 652 3.17 -31.65 -28.27
C PRO A 652 2.28 -31.21 -27.10
N TYR A 653 2.88 -31.10 -25.92
CA TYR A 653 2.27 -30.45 -24.75
C TYR A 653 2.92 -29.08 -24.54
N ARG A 654 2.19 -28.17 -23.93
CA ARG A 654 2.69 -26.82 -23.60
C ARG A 654 2.53 -26.53 -22.12
N LEU A 655 3.63 -26.23 -21.45
CA LEU A 655 3.63 -25.64 -20.12
C LEU A 655 3.63 -24.12 -20.25
N SER A 656 2.56 -23.47 -19.81
CA SER A 656 2.47 -22.01 -19.73
C SER A 656 2.68 -21.58 -18.29
N VAL A 657 3.56 -20.60 -18.06
CA VAL A 657 3.90 -20.10 -16.73
C VAL A 657 3.88 -18.58 -16.71
N ARG A 658 3.44 -18.01 -15.59
CA ARG A 658 3.54 -16.58 -15.28
C ARG A 658 3.62 -16.40 -13.77
N MET A 659 4.37 -15.40 -13.31
CA MET A 659 4.23 -14.93 -11.94
C MET A 659 3.08 -13.92 -11.90
N ARG A 660 2.27 -13.94 -10.84
CA ARG A 660 1.16 -13.01 -10.67
C ARG A 660 1.35 -12.20 -9.40
N ASN A 661 1.05 -10.90 -9.47
CA ASN A 661 1.16 -9.99 -8.33
C ASN A 661 -0.16 -9.27 -8.07
N ARG A 662 -0.56 -9.23 -6.80
CA ARG A 662 -1.74 -8.50 -6.33
C ARG A 662 -1.42 -7.84 -4.99
N THR A 663 -1.85 -6.59 -4.82
CA THR A 663 -1.58 -5.82 -3.59
C THR A 663 -2.30 -6.40 -2.38
N GLU A 664 -3.56 -6.80 -2.53
CA GLU A 664 -4.41 -7.27 -1.43
C GLU A 664 -5.03 -8.65 -1.72
N PRO A 665 -5.04 -9.58 -0.76
CA PRO A 665 -5.75 -10.84 -0.90
C PRO A 665 -7.27 -10.61 -0.84
N ILE A 666 -8.05 -11.34 -1.64
CA ILE A 666 -9.51 -11.09 -1.68
C ILE A 666 -10.19 -11.55 -0.39
N TYR A 667 -9.72 -12.64 0.23
CA TYR A 667 -10.21 -13.07 1.55
C TYR A 667 -10.06 -11.98 2.61
N PHE A 668 -8.96 -11.22 2.56
CA PHE A 668 -8.71 -10.11 3.47
C PHE A 668 -9.67 -8.96 3.17
N MET A 669 -9.82 -8.58 1.90
CA MET A 669 -10.77 -7.56 1.47
C MET A 669 -12.19 -7.87 1.94
N ARG A 670 -12.63 -9.14 1.83
CA ARG A 670 -13.93 -9.56 2.33
C ARG A 670 -14.01 -9.51 3.85
N GLN A 671 -12.97 -9.92 4.56
CA GLN A 671 -12.93 -9.88 6.02
C GLN A 671 -13.10 -8.45 6.56
N ILE A 672 -12.57 -7.45 5.86
CA ILE A 672 -12.73 -6.04 6.24
C ILE A 672 -13.94 -5.37 5.58
N ASN A 673 -14.88 -6.11 4.97
CA ASN A 673 -16.06 -5.57 4.28
C ASN A 673 -15.74 -4.55 3.16
N SER A 674 -14.71 -4.80 2.36
CA SER A 674 -14.50 -4.04 1.12
C SER A 674 -15.68 -4.22 0.16
N THR A 675 -15.99 -3.20 -0.64
CA THR A 675 -17.13 -3.25 -1.57
C THR A 675 -16.88 -4.24 -2.71
N PRO A 676 -17.94 -4.76 -3.37
CA PRO A 676 -17.79 -5.59 -4.56
C PRO A 676 -16.99 -4.91 -5.68
N ASP A 677 -17.16 -3.61 -5.88
CA ASP A 677 -16.40 -2.84 -6.88
C ASP A 677 -14.90 -2.75 -6.52
N MET A 678 -14.55 -2.56 -5.24
CA MET A 678 -13.15 -2.63 -4.80
C MET A 678 -12.53 -4.00 -5.11
N ILE A 679 -13.25 -5.08 -4.82
CA ILE A 679 -12.81 -6.46 -5.10
C ILE A 679 -12.62 -6.66 -6.61
N HIS A 680 -13.59 -6.22 -7.41
CA HIS A 680 -13.54 -6.33 -8.87
C HIS A 680 -12.30 -5.60 -9.43
N ARG A 681 -12.08 -4.35 -9.03
CA ARG A 681 -10.92 -3.56 -9.49
C ARG A 681 -9.60 -4.17 -9.02
N MET A 682 -9.53 -4.72 -7.81
CA MET A 682 -8.34 -5.43 -7.34
C MET A 682 -8.02 -6.66 -8.21
N LEU A 683 -9.06 -7.42 -8.61
CA LEU A 683 -8.91 -8.57 -9.49
C LEU A 683 -8.46 -8.17 -10.90
N GLU A 684 -9.13 -7.20 -11.52
CA GLU A 684 -8.80 -6.68 -12.86
C GLU A 684 -7.35 -6.18 -12.95
N ASN A 685 -6.86 -5.56 -11.87
CA ASN A 685 -5.53 -4.97 -11.85
C ASN A 685 -4.41 -5.93 -11.46
N THR A 686 -4.70 -7.22 -11.20
CA THR A 686 -3.66 -8.23 -10.97
C THR A 686 -2.61 -8.17 -12.09
N LEU A 687 -1.33 -8.08 -11.72
CA LEU A 687 -0.24 -8.04 -12.69
C LEU A 687 0.15 -9.46 -13.07
N ASP A 688 0.38 -9.68 -14.37
CA ASP A 688 1.05 -10.86 -14.87
C ASP A 688 2.49 -10.47 -15.24
N LEU A 689 3.46 -11.25 -14.80
CA LEU A 689 4.89 -10.99 -14.88
C LEU A 689 5.60 -12.20 -15.49
N HIS A 690 6.57 -11.96 -16.38
CA HIS A 690 7.31 -13.01 -17.10
C HIS A 690 6.41 -14.11 -17.71
N PRO A 691 5.33 -13.77 -18.43
CA PRO A 691 4.53 -14.78 -19.11
C PRO A 691 5.38 -15.50 -20.15
N SER A 692 5.50 -16.82 -20.03
CA SER A 692 6.24 -17.64 -20.98
C SER A 692 5.55 -18.98 -21.21
N SER A 693 5.93 -19.66 -22.28
CA SER A 693 5.41 -20.99 -22.59
C SER A 693 6.50 -21.86 -23.18
N HIS A 694 6.56 -23.12 -22.73
CA HIS A 694 7.52 -24.11 -23.18
C HIS A 694 6.77 -25.31 -23.77
N THR A 695 6.99 -25.57 -25.04
CA THR A 695 6.43 -26.74 -25.73
C THR A 695 7.42 -27.89 -25.67
N PHE A 696 6.95 -29.07 -25.28
CA PHE A 696 7.73 -30.30 -25.20
C PHE A 696 6.94 -31.47 -25.78
N TRP A 697 7.64 -32.51 -26.21
CA TRP A 697 7.02 -33.69 -26.82
C TRP A 697 6.87 -34.81 -25.79
N VAL A 698 5.70 -35.43 -25.77
CA VAL A 698 5.40 -36.62 -24.98
C VAL A 698 5.34 -37.82 -25.92
N ARG A 699 6.22 -38.80 -25.68
CA ARG A 699 6.36 -40.03 -26.48
C ARG A 699 5.43 -41.15 -26.06
#